data_AF-A0A7Y2C8P5-F1
#
_entry.id   AF-A0A7Y2C8P5-F1
#
_cell.length_a   1.000
_cell.length_b   1.000
_cell.length_c   1.000
_cell.angle_alpha   90.00
_cell.angle_beta   90.00
_cell.angle_gamma   90.00
#
_symmetry.space_group_name_H-M   'P 1'
#
loop_
_entity.id
_entity.type
_entity.pdbx_description
1 polymer ?
#
loop_
_entity_poly.entity_id
_entity_poly.type
_entity_poly.pdbx_seq_one_letter_code
_entity_poly.pdbx_strand_id
1 'polypeptide(L)'
;MVASTIPIYYITAGLHSTETGSPEMVMELAYRLAVSTDPMIQKIRDNVILMFVPIVEVDGRDRIVDVYKYRANNRNIGPNLTYWGAYAAHDNNRDGYGMALNLTRNILSSFLHWKPQVMHDLHESVSYLYTSTGLGPYNEYIDAITINEWHNLAHEEVSELTSLGMPGVWTHAFYNGWAANYLIWMANLRNSTGRFYETFGNSIPETVERKLETRQTSREWYRSNPPLEKTMWSLRNNTNYMQSGVLAALKYVADNREETVLNFYRKSVRSLEKGRTEAPYAWIIPKEQTRKNATIKLVNLLMDQGLEVHTADGELSWSTADQSVADAGNDDDAAVDGTEDSNDEKVSEEPEPAALMNTAPGDYIVRMDQPYRNLAQVLLDKQVFPKGANAPYDDTGWTLPFLHQVRAHRVPDSTILDGAMTRLSTSVAFDGGVEGNGRYYVVNNTTDDEFTVFRFRLADAKMMAAESKFSIGDRAFAAGSFIIDGNANRSRALRGIEDVASELGLTVLRTDELPDVSTHEVEVARVGLVHTWTSTPQDAGWWHFAFDHIGIPYTYLSEQDLADTDLSEFDVLIMPRVRSSPQTLVAGNSKVGDPVPWRKSDDYPSLGVIDETDDVREGMGYTGLDNLKRFVERGGVFITEGSTSAFPID
;
A
#
# COMPACT_ATOMS: atom_id res chain seq x y z
N MET A 1 -6.49 30.20 20.76
CA MET A 1 -6.03 28.82 20.53
C MET A 1 -5.01 28.75 19.40
N VAL A 2 -5.33 29.18 18.17
CA VAL A 2 -4.36 29.22 17.05
C VAL A 2 -3.05 29.96 17.40
N ALA A 3 -3.13 31.20 17.88
CA ALA A 3 -1.95 32.01 18.23
C ALA A 3 -1.06 31.41 19.34
N SER A 4 -1.60 30.50 20.16
CA SER A 4 -0.89 29.83 21.26
C SER A 4 -0.41 28.42 20.91
N THR A 5 -0.77 27.90 19.74
CA THR A 5 -0.40 26.54 19.28
C THR A 5 0.89 26.62 18.46
N ILE A 6 1.83 25.72 18.75
CA ILE A 6 3.07 25.58 17.99
C ILE A 6 2.86 24.49 16.93
N PRO A 7 3.10 24.75 15.62
CA PRO A 7 2.99 23.73 14.59
C PRO A 7 4.06 22.65 14.76
N ILE A 8 3.70 21.42 14.38
CA ILE A 8 4.60 20.28 14.33
C ILE A 8 5.00 20.04 12.87
N TYR A 9 6.30 19.98 12.64
CA TYR A 9 6.91 19.58 11.37
C TYR A 9 7.49 18.17 11.56
N TYR A 10 7.01 17.20 10.80
CA TYR A 10 7.40 15.80 10.92
C TYR A 10 8.20 15.34 9.71
N ILE A 11 9.44 14.89 9.92
CA ILE A 11 10.34 14.41 8.86
C ILE A 11 10.46 12.89 8.91
N THR A 12 10.34 12.24 7.76
CA THR A 12 10.71 10.82 7.58
C THR A 12 11.94 10.73 6.68
N ALA A 13 12.88 9.87 7.07
CA ALA A 13 14.12 9.63 6.33
C ALA A 13 14.41 8.13 6.26
N GLY A 14 15.21 7.71 5.28
CA GLY A 14 15.56 6.30 5.08
C GLY A 14 14.35 5.38 4.91
N LEU A 15 13.31 5.85 4.20
CA LEU A 15 12.19 4.99 3.80
C LEU A 15 12.66 3.98 2.75
N HIS A 16 13.40 4.44 1.75
CA HIS A 16 14.09 3.53 0.85
C HIS A 16 15.52 3.32 1.32
N SER A 17 15.91 2.07 1.57
CA SER A 17 17.18 1.77 2.23
C SER A 17 18.42 2.15 1.41
N THR A 18 18.30 2.23 0.09
CA THR A 18 19.39 2.66 -0.81
C THR A 18 19.62 4.18 -0.81
N GLU A 19 18.76 4.95 -0.15
CA GLU A 19 18.82 6.42 -0.05
C GLU A 19 19.56 6.79 1.25
N THR A 20 20.88 6.82 1.16
CA THR A 20 21.75 6.77 2.34
C THR A 20 22.04 8.12 2.99
N GLY A 21 21.74 9.23 2.32
CA GLY A 21 22.04 10.58 2.78
C GLY A 21 20.97 11.19 3.68
N SER A 22 19.68 10.89 3.50
CA SER A 22 18.64 11.45 4.36
C SER A 22 18.78 11.06 5.84
N PRO A 23 19.17 9.82 6.21
CA PRO A 23 19.45 9.46 7.61
C PRO A 23 20.60 10.28 8.23
N GLU A 24 21.70 10.45 7.49
CA GLU A 24 22.85 11.22 7.98
C GLU A 24 22.50 12.72 8.13
N MET A 25 21.72 13.24 7.18
CA MET A 25 21.28 14.63 7.18
C MET A 25 20.45 14.97 8.41
N VAL A 26 19.48 14.13 8.77
CA VAL A 26 18.60 14.43 9.91
C VAL A 26 19.32 14.34 11.25
N MET A 27 20.33 13.46 11.38
CA MET A 27 21.17 13.40 12.57
C MET A 27 22.02 14.67 12.72
N GLU A 28 22.58 15.16 11.61
CA GLU A 28 23.29 16.45 11.61
C GLU A 28 22.34 17.63 11.89
N LEU A 29 21.12 17.58 11.35
CA LEU A 29 20.11 18.62 11.56
C LEU A 29 19.75 18.70 13.04
N ALA A 30 19.52 17.56 13.69
CA ALA A 30 19.23 17.47 15.11
C ALA A 30 20.34 18.12 15.95
N TYR A 31 21.61 17.79 15.67
CA TYR A 31 22.74 18.42 16.34
C TYR A 31 22.76 19.94 16.12
N ARG A 32 22.62 20.40 14.87
CA ARG A 32 22.63 21.83 14.54
C ARG A 32 21.51 22.59 15.23
N LEU A 33 20.30 22.05 15.22
CA LEU A 33 19.15 22.61 15.90
C LEU A 33 19.35 22.63 17.42
N ALA A 34 20.05 21.65 18.01
CA ALA A 34 20.30 21.64 19.45
C ALA A 34 21.30 22.73 19.90
N VAL A 35 22.37 22.97 19.13
CA VAL A 35 23.52 23.76 19.61
C VAL A 35 23.68 25.13 18.96
N SER A 36 23.11 25.37 17.78
CA SER A 36 23.38 26.61 17.03
C SER A 36 22.76 27.83 17.72
N THR A 37 23.51 28.92 17.76
CA THR A 37 23.04 30.24 18.23
C THR A 37 22.65 31.16 17.08
N ASP A 38 22.60 30.65 15.84
CA ASP A 38 22.14 31.43 14.70
C ASP A 38 20.70 31.92 14.91
N PRO A 39 20.38 33.20 14.61
CA PRO A 39 19.05 33.75 14.81
C PRO A 39 17.93 33.00 14.07
N MET A 40 18.19 32.47 12.87
CA MET A 40 17.22 31.66 12.12
C MET A 40 16.90 30.38 12.91
N ILE A 41 17.94 29.70 13.40
CA ILE A 41 17.79 28.44 14.13
C ILE A 41 17.10 28.65 15.48
N GLN A 42 17.42 29.73 16.19
CA GLN A 42 16.70 30.14 17.40
C GLN A 42 15.22 30.35 17.10
N LYS A 43 14.91 31.10 16.03
CA LYS A 43 13.52 31.33 15.61
C LYS A 43 12.78 30.03 15.29
N ILE A 44 13.42 29.08 14.60
CA ILE A 44 12.83 27.75 14.33
C ILE A 44 12.51 27.05 15.65
N ARG A 45 13.46 26.96 16.59
CA ARG A 45 13.25 26.32 17.90
C ARG A 45 12.13 26.96 18.71
N ASP A 46 11.99 28.28 18.64
CA ASP A 46 10.99 29.03 19.40
C ASP A 46 9.57 28.89 18.84
N ASN A 47 9.43 28.48 17.57
CA ASN A 47 8.16 28.54 16.84
C ASN A 47 7.73 27.24 16.14
N VAL A 48 8.52 26.17 16.16
CA VAL A 48 8.21 24.89 15.51
C VAL A 48 8.65 23.72 16.40
N ILE A 49 7.77 22.73 16.55
CA ILE A 49 8.15 21.42 17.10
C ILE A 49 8.61 20.55 15.93
N LEU A 50 9.89 20.21 15.90
CA LEU A 50 10.41 19.25 14.94
C LEU A 50 10.30 17.82 15.50
N MET A 51 9.63 16.95 14.75
CA MET A 51 9.69 15.50 14.91
C MET A 51 10.43 14.89 13.72
N PHE A 52 11.19 13.83 13.94
CA PHE A 52 11.79 13.10 12.83
C PHE A 52 11.99 11.61 13.15
N VAL A 53 11.86 10.77 12.13
CA VAL A 53 12.28 9.37 12.13
C VAL A 53 13.48 9.25 11.21
N PRO A 54 14.68 8.94 11.74
CA PRO A 54 15.90 8.96 10.92
C PRO A 54 15.99 7.83 9.93
N ILE A 55 15.39 6.68 10.24
CA ILE A 55 15.36 5.50 9.39
C ILE A 55 13.98 4.88 9.58
N VAL A 56 13.15 4.89 8.53
CA VAL A 56 11.85 4.21 8.53
C VAL A 56 12.03 2.71 8.24
N GLU A 57 12.88 2.35 7.27
CA GLU A 57 13.19 0.97 6.90
C GLU A 57 14.52 0.51 7.52
N VAL A 58 14.45 0.12 8.80
CA VAL A 58 15.63 -0.22 9.62
C VAL A 58 16.32 -1.50 9.17
N ASP A 59 15.56 -2.54 8.81
CA ASP A 59 16.11 -3.83 8.40
C ASP A 59 16.93 -3.68 7.10
N GLY A 60 16.38 -2.91 6.16
CA GLY A 60 17.05 -2.68 4.88
C GLY A 60 18.26 -1.76 5.03
N ARG A 61 18.24 -0.84 6.01
CA ARG A 61 19.39 0.01 6.33
C ARG A 61 20.57 -0.82 6.86
N ASP A 62 20.33 -1.80 7.72
CA ASP A 62 21.40 -2.67 8.20
C ASP A 62 21.97 -3.54 7.06
N ARG A 63 21.09 -4.05 6.18
CA ARG A 63 21.49 -4.80 4.99
C ARG A 63 22.34 -4.00 4.01
N ILE A 64 21.97 -2.74 3.70
CA ILE A 64 22.76 -1.92 2.77
C ILE A 64 24.15 -1.60 3.34
N VAL A 65 24.26 -1.45 4.67
CA VAL A 65 25.55 -1.25 5.34
C VAL A 65 26.44 -2.49 5.20
N ASP A 66 25.89 -3.68 5.39
CA ASP A 66 26.63 -4.93 5.22
C ASP A 66 27.00 -5.20 3.75
N VAL A 67 26.10 -4.93 2.81
CA VAL A 67 26.40 -4.96 1.36
C VAL A 67 27.56 -4.03 1.01
N TYR A 68 27.56 -2.81 1.56
CA TYR A 68 28.64 -1.85 1.34
C TYR A 68 29.98 -2.35 1.91
N LYS A 69 30.00 -2.79 3.18
CA LYS A 69 31.21 -3.34 3.81
C LYS A 69 31.74 -4.54 3.03
N TYR A 70 30.86 -5.43 2.59
CA TYR A 70 31.23 -6.57 1.75
C TYR A 70 31.95 -6.10 0.48
N ARG A 71 31.35 -5.17 -0.26
CA ARG A 71 31.94 -4.62 -1.49
C ARG A 71 33.30 -3.97 -1.23
N ALA A 72 33.43 -3.18 -0.16
CA ALA A 72 34.68 -2.55 0.21
C ALA A 72 35.80 -3.57 0.48
N ASN A 73 35.47 -4.70 1.10
CA ASN A 73 36.41 -5.79 1.37
C ASN A 73 36.72 -6.66 0.12
N ASN A 74 35.89 -6.58 -0.92
CA ASN A 74 35.94 -7.47 -2.09
C ASN A 74 36.10 -6.71 -3.41
N ARG A 75 36.99 -5.71 -3.46
CA ARG A 75 37.33 -4.95 -4.68
C ARG A 75 36.12 -4.32 -5.37
N ASN A 76 35.13 -3.88 -4.59
CA ASN A 76 33.84 -3.34 -5.04
C ASN A 76 32.94 -4.34 -5.77
N ILE A 77 33.19 -5.64 -5.64
CA ILE A 77 32.32 -6.71 -6.11
C ILE A 77 31.49 -7.21 -4.93
N GLY A 78 30.17 -7.31 -5.08
CA GLY A 78 29.29 -7.77 -4.02
C GLY A 78 27.83 -7.82 -4.46
N PRO A 79 26.95 -8.42 -3.66
CA PRO A 79 25.56 -8.61 -4.03
C PRO A 79 24.85 -7.25 -4.17
N ASN A 80 23.74 -7.23 -4.91
CA ASN A 80 22.77 -6.13 -4.81
C ASN A 80 21.92 -6.35 -3.57
N LEU A 81 21.19 -5.32 -3.14
CA LEU A 81 20.27 -5.44 -2.01
C LEU A 81 19.08 -6.33 -2.40
N THR A 82 19.02 -7.52 -1.81
CA THR A 82 17.93 -8.50 -1.95
C THR A 82 17.05 -8.41 -0.70
N TYR A 83 15.81 -7.95 -0.88
CA TYR A 83 14.89 -7.53 0.19
C TYR A 83 15.37 -6.36 1.05
N TRP A 84 14.46 -5.43 1.35
CA TRP A 84 14.76 -4.35 2.29
C TRP A 84 14.30 -4.77 3.68
N GLY A 85 13.01 -5.09 3.84
CA GLY A 85 12.45 -5.71 5.03
C GLY A 85 12.33 -7.24 4.90
N ALA A 86 11.36 -7.84 5.60
CA ALA A 86 10.99 -9.25 5.42
C ALA A 86 10.20 -9.51 4.12
N TYR A 87 9.52 -8.49 3.60
CA TYR A 87 8.54 -8.64 2.51
C TYR A 87 8.77 -7.63 1.40
N ALA A 88 8.74 -6.34 1.72
CA ALA A 88 8.80 -5.29 0.70
C ALA A 88 10.23 -4.81 0.43
N ALA A 89 10.43 -4.33 -0.79
CA ALA A 89 11.53 -3.45 -1.16
C ALA A 89 10.98 -2.03 -1.39
N HIS A 90 11.12 -1.49 -2.61
CA HIS A 90 10.73 -0.13 -2.98
C HIS A 90 9.23 0.20 -2.77
N ASP A 91 8.36 -0.80 -2.69
CA ASP A 91 6.90 -0.63 -2.49
C ASP A 91 6.55 -0.41 -1.02
N ASN A 92 7.54 -0.35 -0.11
CA ASN A 92 7.26 0.11 1.24
C ASN A 92 6.72 1.56 1.25
N ASN A 93 6.98 2.35 0.20
CA ASN A 93 6.33 3.64 -0.07
C ASN A 93 5.10 3.54 -0.99
N ARG A 94 4.41 2.39 -1.01
CA ARG A 94 3.12 2.15 -1.70
C ARG A 94 2.08 1.50 -0.79
N ASP A 95 2.40 1.37 0.50
CA ASP A 95 1.58 0.66 1.47
C ASP A 95 0.62 1.59 2.25
N GLY A 96 0.56 2.88 1.93
CA GLY A 96 -0.09 3.91 2.76
C GLY A 96 -1.58 3.67 3.05
N TYR A 97 -2.35 3.16 2.10
CA TYR A 97 -3.75 2.77 2.33
C TYR A 97 -3.94 1.30 2.73
N GLY A 98 -3.02 0.42 2.34
CA GLY A 98 -3.10 -1.03 2.60
C GLY A 98 -2.67 -1.40 4.02
N MET A 99 -1.75 -0.62 4.61
CA MET A 99 -1.19 -0.83 5.94
C MET A 99 -0.77 -2.28 6.19
N ALA A 100 -0.12 -2.92 5.21
CA ALA A 100 0.40 -4.27 5.33
C ALA A 100 1.65 -4.33 6.23
N LEU A 101 2.52 -3.32 6.13
CA LEU A 101 3.82 -3.28 6.78
C LEU A 101 3.77 -2.62 8.16
N ASN A 102 4.59 -3.13 9.09
CA ASN A 102 4.70 -2.58 10.44
C ASN A 102 5.24 -1.14 10.45
N LEU A 103 6.16 -0.81 9.53
CA LEU A 103 6.66 0.57 9.38
C LEU A 103 5.52 1.54 9.08
N THR A 104 4.63 1.18 8.15
CA THR A 104 3.48 2.01 7.74
C THR A 104 2.55 2.24 8.92
N ARG A 105 2.20 1.17 9.65
CA ARG A 105 1.37 1.24 10.86
C ARG A 105 2.00 2.12 11.95
N ASN A 106 3.32 2.01 12.15
CA ASN A 106 4.05 2.81 13.16
C ASN A 106 4.08 4.31 12.79
N ILE A 107 4.32 4.64 11.52
CA ILE A 107 4.29 6.02 11.04
C ILE A 107 2.88 6.61 11.17
N LEU A 108 1.85 5.86 10.76
CA LEU A 108 0.48 6.33 10.88
C LEU A 108 0.04 6.49 12.34
N SER A 109 0.39 5.55 13.23
CA SER A 109 0.10 5.65 14.66
C SER A 109 0.71 6.93 15.26
N SER A 110 1.96 7.22 14.90
CA SER A 110 2.64 8.47 15.28
C SER A 110 1.92 9.70 14.74
N PHE A 111 1.48 9.67 13.47
CA PHE A 111 0.70 10.73 12.87
C PHE A 111 -0.63 10.95 13.60
N LEU A 112 -1.40 9.91 13.88
CA LEU A 112 -2.71 10.02 14.55
C LEU A 112 -2.57 10.54 15.99
N HIS A 113 -1.48 10.20 16.67
CA HIS A 113 -1.19 10.72 17.99
C HIS A 113 -0.87 12.22 17.96
N TRP A 114 0.14 12.62 17.17
CA TRP A 114 0.71 13.98 17.19
C TRP A 114 0.01 14.98 16.26
N LYS A 115 -0.62 14.49 15.18
CA LYS A 115 -1.33 15.28 14.15
C LYS A 115 -0.47 16.42 13.59
N PRO A 116 0.70 16.12 13.00
CA PRO A 116 1.61 17.14 12.51
C PRO A 116 1.00 17.92 11.33
N GLN A 117 1.21 19.24 11.30
CA GLN A 117 0.66 20.09 10.24
C GLN A 117 1.43 19.91 8.92
N VAL A 118 2.72 19.58 9.00
CA VAL A 118 3.56 19.28 7.84
C VAL A 118 4.24 17.93 8.05
N MET A 119 4.13 17.04 7.07
CA MET A 119 4.86 15.78 6.99
C MET A 119 5.73 15.79 5.73
N HIS A 120 7.01 15.48 5.90
CA HIS A 120 8.02 15.66 4.86
C HIS A 120 8.89 14.41 4.73
N ASP A 121 8.76 13.73 3.61
CA ASP A 121 9.51 12.52 3.29
C ASP A 121 10.74 12.83 2.44
N LEU A 122 11.89 12.26 2.80
CA LEU A 122 13.17 12.63 2.21
C LEU A 122 13.76 11.49 1.37
N HIS A 123 13.71 11.65 0.05
CA HIS A 123 14.14 10.66 -0.93
C HIS A 123 15.35 11.07 -1.76
N GLU A 124 15.88 10.09 -2.52
CA GLU A 124 17.03 10.26 -3.39
C GLU A 124 16.91 9.57 -4.75
N SER A 125 16.42 10.29 -5.76
CA SER A 125 16.39 9.80 -7.14
C SER A 125 16.68 10.85 -8.23
N VAL A 126 16.79 12.13 -7.86
CA VAL A 126 16.85 13.25 -8.80
C VAL A 126 18.13 14.06 -8.66
N SER A 127 18.68 14.54 -9.77
CA SER A 127 19.83 15.43 -9.77
C SER A 127 19.59 16.68 -8.93
N TYR A 128 20.52 16.94 -8.00
CA TYR A 128 20.52 18.07 -7.08
C TYR A 128 19.35 18.04 -6.08
N LEU A 129 18.33 18.90 -6.20
CA LEU A 129 17.16 18.91 -5.32
C LEU A 129 15.88 19.24 -6.09
N TYR A 130 14.93 18.31 -6.06
CA TYR A 130 13.56 18.49 -6.47
C TYR A 130 12.63 18.52 -5.24
N THR A 131 11.74 19.52 -5.19
CA THR A 131 10.72 19.65 -4.15
C THR A 131 9.32 19.45 -4.74
N SER A 132 8.55 18.54 -4.13
CA SER A 132 7.31 18.03 -4.70
C SER A 132 6.16 19.05 -4.72
N THR A 133 5.65 19.34 -5.91
CA THR A 133 4.35 20.03 -6.13
C THR A 133 3.53 19.28 -7.15
N GLY A 134 4.18 18.89 -8.24
CA GLY A 134 3.62 18.12 -9.33
C GLY A 134 3.06 18.98 -10.46
N LEU A 135 2.48 18.32 -11.47
CA LEU A 135 1.88 18.96 -12.65
C LEU A 135 0.36 18.73 -12.74
N GLY A 136 -0.21 17.95 -11.83
CA GLY A 136 -1.58 17.48 -11.91
C GLY A 136 -1.80 16.42 -13.01
N PRO A 137 -3.07 15.99 -13.21
CA PRO A 137 -4.25 16.40 -12.44
C PRO A 137 -4.11 15.97 -10.98
N TYR A 138 -4.39 16.91 -10.07
CA TYR A 138 -4.39 16.64 -8.64
C TYR A 138 -5.68 15.89 -8.26
N ASN A 139 -5.60 15.05 -7.23
CA ASN A 139 -6.77 14.39 -6.68
C ASN A 139 -7.78 15.43 -6.18
N GLU A 140 -9.00 15.36 -6.70
CA GLU A 140 -10.07 16.33 -6.42
C GLU A 140 -10.53 16.34 -4.95
N TYR A 141 -10.23 15.28 -4.21
CA TYR A 141 -10.59 15.17 -2.79
C TYR A 141 -9.60 15.89 -1.86
N ILE A 142 -8.44 16.32 -2.34
CA ILE A 142 -7.53 17.14 -1.53
C ILE A 142 -8.05 18.58 -1.47
N ASP A 143 -8.04 19.19 -0.28
CA ASP A 143 -8.38 20.61 -0.15
C ASP A 143 -7.35 21.49 -0.88
N ALA A 144 -7.83 22.44 -1.67
CA ALA A 144 -6.98 23.36 -2.44
C ALA A 144 -5.97 24.15 -1.58
N ILE A 145 -6.24 24.36 -0.28
CA ILE A 145 -5.28 24.93 0.67
C ILE A 145 -4.02 24.05 0.75
N THR A 146 -4.17 22.72 0.84
CA THR A 146 -3.02 21.79 0.89
C THR A 146 -2.18 21.89 -0.39
N ILE A 147 -2.81 21.98 -1.56
CA ILE A 147 -2.11 22.14 -2.84
C ILE A 147 -1.32 23.46 -2.86
N ASN A 148 -1.95 24.55 -2.42
CA ASN A 148 -1.27 25.85 -2.32
C ASN A 148 -0.12 25.83 -1.29
N GLU A 149 -0.26 25.09 -0.19
CA GLU A 149 0.82 24.91 0.79
C GLU A 149 2.00 24.12 0.22
N TRP A 150 1.77 23.12 -0.63
CA TRP A 150 2.86 22.48 -1.40
C TRP A 150 3.63 23.50 -2.22
N HIS A 151 2.91 24.33 -2.99
CA HIS A 151 3.53 25.36 -3.82
C HIS A 151 4.26 26.39 -2.97
N ASN A 152 3.68 26.90 -1.89
CA ASN A 152 4.31 27.93 -1.06
C ASN A 152 5.64 27.45 -0.47
N LEU A 153 5.67 26.26 0.11
CA LEU A 153 6.90 25.67 0.66
C LEU A 153 7.95 25.43 -0.42
N ALA A 154 7.54 24.84 -1.56
CA ALA A 154 8.44 24.57 -2.67
C ALA A 154 9.06 25.86 -3.26
N HIS A 155 8.26 26.93 -3.41
CA HIS A 155 8.76 28.19 -3.93
C HIS A 155 9.67 28.91 -2.94
N GLU A 156 9.40 28.84 -1.63
CA GLU A 156 10.33 29.35 -0.62
C GLU A 156 11.70 28.67 -0.75
N GLU A 157 11.72 27.33 -0.83
CA GLU A 157 12.99 26.58 -0.93
C GLU A 157 13.75 26.89 -2.20
N VAL A 158 13.06 26.91 -3.35
CA VAL A 158 13.68 27.27 -4.63
C VAL A 158 14.24 28.70 -4.55
N SER A 159 13.49 29.64 -3.96
CA SER A 159 13.91 31.04 -3.81
C SER A 159 15.13 31.17 -2.89
N GLU A 160 15.06 30.62 -1.68
CA GLU A 160 16.11 30.69 -0.67
C GLU A 160 17.39 30.04 -1.17
N LEU A 161 17.33 28.81 -1.68
CA LEU A 161 18.53 28.12 -2.15
C LEU A 161 19.12 28.75 -3.41
N THR A 162 18.28 29.31 -4.30
CA THR A 162 18.76 30.10 -5.44
C THR A 162 19.49 31.36 -4.97
N SER A 163 19.00 32.03 -3.92
CA SER A 163 19.65 33.21 -3.34
C SER A 163 21.03 32.89 -2.75
N LEU A 164 21.21 31.66 -2.26
CA LEU A 164 22.49 31.12 -1.79
C LEU A 164 23.42 30.70 -2.94
N GLY A 165 23.00 30.88 -4.20
CA GLY A 165 23.77 30.51 -5.38
C GLY A 165 23.81 29.00 -5.63
N MET A 166 22.91 28.22 -5.04
CA MET A 166 22.86 26.77 -5.24
C MET A 166 22.12 26.43 -6.55
N PRO A 167 22.81 25.86 -7.57
CA PRO A 167 22.14 25.41 -8.79
C PRO A 167 21.33 24.14 -8.55
N GLY A 168 20.44 23.82 -9.48
CA GLY A 168 19.73 22.55 -9.52
C GLY A 168 18.64 22.36 -8.48
N VAL A 169 18.05 23.44 -7.98
CA VAL A 169 16.89 23.41 -7.06
C VAL A 169 15.64 23.78 -7.84
N TRP A 170 14.63 22.91 -7.85
CA TRP A 170 13.48 23.05 -8.75
C TRP A 170 12.23 22.29 -8.29
N THR A 171 11.10 22.52 -8.98
CA THR A 171 9.79 21.95 -8.62
C THR A 171 8.94 21.64 -9.88
N HIS A 172 7.67 21.21 -9.74
CA HIS A 172 6.76 20.86 -10.85
C HIS A 172 7.25 19.72 -11.79
N ALA A 173 7.62 18.56 -11.20
CA ALA A 173 8.10 17.39 -11.93
C ALA A 173 7.00 16.32 -12.17
N PHE A 174 7.43 15.06 -12.24
CA PHE A 174 6.64 13.87 -12.58
C PHE A 174 5.48 13.57 -11.62
N TYR A 175 5.54 14.02 -10.37
CA TYR A 175 4.44 13.82 -9.42
C TYR A 175 3.16 14.47 -9.95
N ASN A 176 2.03 13.79 -9.89
CA ASN A 176 0.75 14.37 -10.29
C ASN A 176 -0.19 14.63 -9.11
N GLY A 177 0.15 14.17 -7.90
CA GLY A 177 -0.70 14.31 -6.73
C GLY A 177 -2.04 13.59 -6.85
N TRP A 178 -2.06 12.43 -7.54
CA TRP A 178 -3.26 11.61 -7.67
C TRP A 178 -3.27 10.40 -6.73
N ALA A 179 -2.24 9.55 -6.81
CA ALA A 179 -2.21 8.23 -6.18
C ALA A 179 -2.07 8.30 -4.65
N ALA A 180 -3.00 7.67 -3.93
CA ALA A 180 -3.11 7.74 -2.48
C ALA A 180 -2.28 6.70 -1.70
N ASN A 181 -1.38 5.97 -2.38
CA ASN A 181 -0.61 4.85 -1.84
C ASN A 181 0.70 5.26 -1.12
N TYR A 182 1.26 6.44 -1.40
CA TYR A 182 2.51 6.85 -0.76
C TYR A 182 2.35 7.21 0.72
N LEU A 183 3.44 7.08 1.49
CA LEU A 183 3.46 7.37 2.93
C LEU A 183 2.99 8.81 3.24
N ILE A 184 3.38 9.78 2.42
CA ILE A 184 2.99 11.20 2.57
C ILE A 184 1.48 11.45 2.46
N TRP A 185 0.73 10.54 1.83
CA TRP A 185 -0.72 10.67 1.74
C TRP A 185 -1.43 10.45 3.08
N MET A 186 -0.71 9.90 4.07
CA MET A 186 -1.17 9.92 5.44
C MET A 186 -1.51 11.34 5.92
N ALA A 187 -0.68 12.31 5.55
CA ALA A 187 -0.88 13.72 5.88
C ALA A 187 -1.90 14.39 4.96
N ASN A 188 -1.76 14.21 3.64
CA ASN A 188 -2.60 14.91 2.64
C ASN A 188 -4.10 14.60 2.81
N LEU A 189 -4.45 13.37 3.21
CA LEU A 189 -5.84 12.96 3.44
C LEU A 189 -6.37 13.27 4.85
N ARG A 190 -5.51 13.79 5.73
CA ARG A 190 -5.82 14.14 7.13
C ARG A 190 -5.55 15.62 7.41
N ASN A 191 -5.91 16.46 6.44
CA ASN A 191 -5.88 17.93 6.49
C ASN A 191 -4.50 18.53 6.78
N SER A 192 -3.45 17.74 6.62
CA SER A 192 -2.05 18.14 6.82
C SER A 192 -1.36 18.23 5.48
N THR A 193 -0.17 18.82 5.45
CA THR A 193 0.60 19.02 4.23
C THR A 193 1.65 17.93 4.13
N GLY A 194 1.37 16.91 3.33
CA GLY A 194 2.31 15.83 2.99
C GLY A 194 3.10 16.16 1.74
N ARG A 195 4.42 16.05 1.81
CA ARG A 195 5.34 16.46 0.74
C ARG A 195 6.61 15.64 0.78
N PHE A 196 7.40 15.69 -0.30
CA PHE A 196 8.68 15.00 -0.37
C PHE A 196 9.78 15.79 -1.09
N TYR A 197 11.02 15.40 -0.80
CA TYR A 197 12.21 15.77 -1.56
C TYR A 197 12.71 14.60 -2.37
N GLU A 198 13.31 14.92 -3.51
CA GLU A 198 14.24 14.03 -4.19
C GLU A 198 15.56 14.75 -4.35
N THR A 199 16.61 14.20 -3.77
CA THR A 199 17.98 14.69 -4.00
C THR A 199 18.84 13.64 -4.68
N PHE A 200 20.07 14.02 -5.00
CA PHE A 200 20.94 13.11 -5.73
C PHE A 200 21.64 12.17 -4.75
N GLY A 201 21.26 10.90 -4.76
CA GLY A 201 21.91 9.84 -3.97
C GLY A 201 23.08 9.17 -4.68
N ASN A 202 24.06 8.70 -3.91
CA ASN A 202 25.09 7.78 -4.42
C ASN A 202 24.85 6.33 -4.00
N SER A 203 23.95 6.08 -3.03
CA SER A 203 23.80 4.80 -2.31
C SER A 203 25.06 4.27 -1.63
N ILE A 204 26.17 4.99 -1.76
CA ILE A 204 27.49 4.71 -1.22
C ILE A 204 28.10 6.05 -0.76
N PRO A 205 28.99 6.06 0.26
CA PRO A 205 29.54 7.29 0.82
C PRO A 205 30.60 7.98 -0.07
N GLU A 206 31.06 7.34 -1.14
CA GLU A 206 32.11 7.85 -2.02
C GLU A 206 31.70 9.11 -2.80
N THR A 207 32.70 9.90 -3.17
CA THR A 207 32.57 11.00 -4.12
C THR A 207 32.74 10.47 -5.54
N VAL A 208 31.73 10.65 -6.38
CA VAL A 208 31.72 10.17 -7.77
C VAL A 208 31.52 11.33 -8.74
N GLU A 209 32.11 11.24 -9.94
CA GLU A 209 31.79 12.17 -11.02
C GLU A 209 30.39 11.82 -11.56
N ARG A 210 29.48 12.79 -11.52
CA ARG A 210 28.15 12.68 -12.11
C ARG A 210 28.14 13.45 -13.41
N LYS A 211 27.73 12.76 -14.48
CA LYS A 211 27.44 13.37 -15.79
C LYS A 211 25.94 13.29 -16.03
N LEU A 212 25.33 14.44 -16.25
CA LEU A 212 23.90 14.59 -16.47
C LEU A 212 23.59 14.74 -17.96
N GLU A 213 22.39 14.30 -18.34
CA GLU A 213 21.88 14.46 -19.70
C GLU A 213 21.37 15.89 -19.93
N THR A 214 21.30 16.31 -21.19
CA THR A 214 20.82 17.64 -21.58
C THR A 214 19.45 17.98 -21.01
N ARG A 215 18.54 16.99 -20.93
CA ARG A 215 17.19 17.18 -20.34
C ARG A 215 17.25 17.52 -18.85
N GLN A 216 18.28 17.10 -18.14
CA GLN A 216 18.47 17.39 -16.71
C GLN A 216 19.14 18.75 -16.48
N THR A 217 19.85 19.27 -17.49
CA THR A 217 20.66 20.51 -17.39
C THR A 217 20.05 21.67 -18.17
N SER A 218 18.92 21.48 -18.86
CA SER A 218 18.23 22.54 -19.59
C SER A 218 17.58 23.53 -18.63
N ARG A 219 17.64 24.82 -18.98
CA ARG A 219 16.87 25.85 -18.28
C ARG A 219 15.41 25.76 -18.69
N GLU A 220 14.53 25.63 -17.72
CA GLU A 220 13.08 25.53 -17.90
C GLU A 220 12.37 26.56 -17.01
N TRP A 221 11.08 26.81 -17.26
CA TRP A 221 10.29 27.72 -16.42
C TRP A 221 10.18 27.24 -14.96
N TYR A 222 10.16 25.92 -14.75
CA TYR A 222 10.12 25.28 -13.44
C TYR A 222 11.51 24.96 -12.86
N ARG A 223 12.57 25.22 -13.64
CA ARG A 223 13.99 24.98 -13.31
C ARG A 223 14.85 26.06 -13.95
N SER A 224 14.79 27.26 -13.38
CA SER A 224 15.46 28.46 -13.91
C SER A 224 16.98 28.43 -13.75
N ASN A 225 17.48 27.79 -12.69
CA ASN A 225 18.89 27.57 -12.40
C ASN A 225 19.21 26.06 -12.43
N PRO A 226 19.44 25.46 -13.62
CA PRO A 226 19.56 24.02 -13.75
C PRO A 226 20.85 23.46 -13.12
N PRO A 227 20.89 22.15 -12.83
CA PRO A 227 22.10 21.41 -12.50
C PRO A 227 23.25 21.65 -13.50
N LEU A 228 24.49 21.53 -13.02
CA LEU A 228 25.67 21.47 -13.88
C LEU A 228 25.73 20.14 -14.64
N GLU A 229 26.20 20.16 -15.89
CA GLU A 229 26.36 18.95 -16.73
C GLU A 229 27.29 17.92 -16.09
N LYS A 230 28.36 18.39 -15.46
CA LYS A 230 29.31 17.55 -14.74
C LYS A 230 29.57 18.12 -13.36
N THR A 231 29.53 17.25 -12.36
CA THR A 231 29.85 17.63 -10.98
C THR A 231 30.47 16.46 -10.22
N MET A 232 31.39 16.75 -9.31
CA MET A 232 31.79 15.77 -8.30
C MET A 232 30.74 15.78 -7.20
N TRP A 233 30.07 14.65 -7.01
CA TRP A 233 28.99 14.52 -6.05
C TRP A 233 29.35 13.54 -4.95
N SER A 234 29.28 14.02 -3.71
CA SER A 234 29.53 13.25 -2.49
C SER A 234 28.29 13.17 -1.62
N LEU A 235 28.29 12.24 -0.66
CA LEU A 235 27.32 12.19 0.43
C LEU A 235 27.18 13.56 1.14
N ARG A 236 28.29 14.30 1.25
CA ARG A 236 28.27 15.64 1.85
C ARG A 236 27.48 16.64 1.01
N ASN A 237 27.63 16.64 -0.32
CA ASN A 237 26.84 17.50 -1.21
C ASN A 237 25.35 17.21 -1.03
N ASN A 238 24.99 15.92 -1.05
CA ASN A 238 23.61 15.47 -0.86
C ASN A 238 23.02 15.97 0.47
N THR A 239 23.77 15.78 1.56
CA THR A 239 23.34 16.27 2.88
C THR A 239 23.16 17.78 2.90
N ASN A 240 24.10 18.54 2.33
CA ASN A 240 24.04 20.00 2.33
C ASN A 240 22.83 20.51 1.54
N TYR A 241 22.53 19.92 0.38
CA TYR A 241 21.34 20.26 -0.40
C TYR A 241 20.06 19.99 0.38
N MET A 242 19.88 18.76 0.89
CA MET A 242 18.71 18.40 1.69
C MET A 242 18.54 19.31 2.90
N GLN A 243 19.60 19.53 3.67
CA GLN A 243 19.52 20.28 4.92
C GLN A 243 19.28 21.78 4.69
N SER A 244 19.87 22.38 3.66
CA SER A 244 19.54 23.75 3.26
C SER A 244 18.06 23.87 2.92
N GLY A 245 17.51 22.93 2.15
CA GLY A 245 16.08 22.90 1.84
C GLY A 245 15.23 22.74 3.09
N VAL A 246 15.54 21.77 3.96
CA VAL A 246 14.78 21.54 5.20
C VAL A 246 14.82 22.76 6.12
N LEU A 247 15.97 23.44 6.25
CA LEU A 247 16.06 24.66 7.05
C LEU A 247 15.23 25.81 6.46
N ALA A 248 15.19 25.96 5.14
CA ALA A 248 14.30 26.93 4.48
C ALA A 248 12.83 26.62 4.77
N ALA A 249 12.42 25.35 4.67
CA ALA A 249 11.07 24.90 4.99
C ALA A 249 10.69 25.15 6.46
N LEU A 250 11.59 24.80 7.40
CA LEU A 250 11.38 25.01 8.83
C LEU A 250 11.29 26.50 9.16
N LYS A 251 12.14 27.33 8.55
CA LYS A 251 12.06 28.80 8.66
C LYS A 251 10.72 29.30 8.16
N TYR A 252 10.25 28.84 7.00
CA TYR A 252 8.94 29.23 6.46
C TYR A 252 7.81 28.92 7.44
N VAL A 253 7.78 27.72 8.01
CA VAL A 253 6.76 27.33 8.99
C VAL A 253 6.89 28.14 10.28
N ALA A 254 8.12 28.42 10.74
CA ALA A 254 8.36 29.28 11.89
C ALA A 254 7.86 30.73 11.67
N ASP A 255 8.07 31.26 10.46
CA ASP A 255 7.64 32.60 10.04
C ASP A 255 6.10 32.68 9.90
N ASN A 256 5.47 31.57 9.51
CA ASN A 256 4.03 31.49 9.21
C ASN A 256 3.25 30.61 10.20
N ARG A 257 3.74 30.45 11.44
CA ARG A 257 3.24 29.44 12.40
C ARG A 257 1.71 29.48 12.60
N GLU A 258 1.15 30.69 12.66
CA GLU A 258 -0.28 30.88 12.92
C GLU A 258 -1.11 30.48 11.71
N GLU A 259 -0.64 30.81 10.51
CA GLU A 259 -1.31 30.44 9.26
C GLU A 259 -1.24 28.92 9.03
N THR A 260 -0.10 28.27 9.33
CA THR A 260 0.04 26.80 9.24
C THR A 260 -0.99 26.08 10.12
N VAL A 261 -1.14 26.50 11.40
CA VAL A 261 -2.14 25.92 12.30
C VAL A 261 -3.56 26.29 11.86
N LEU A 262 -3.78 27.52 11.41
CA LEU A 262 -5.08 28.00 10.95
C LEU A 262 -5.56 27.25 9.72
N ASN A 263 -4.67 26.94 8.77
CA ASN A 263 -4.99 26.17 7.58
C ASN A 263 -5.36 24.72 7.90
N PHE A 264 -4.62 24.07 8.81
CA PHE A 264 -5.00 22.75 9.31
C PHE A 264 -6.41 22.76 9.92
N TYR A 265 -6.73 23.78 10.73
CA TYR A 265 -8.06 23.98 11.31
C TYR A 265 -9.13 24.23 10.23
N ARG A 266 -8.88 25.17 9.29
CA ARG A 266 -9.81 25.50 8.20
C ARG A 266 -10.13 24.28 7.34
N LYS A 267 -9.11 23.51 6.95
CA LYS A 267 -9.28 22.27 6.18
C LYS A 267 -10.14 21.26 6.95
N SER A 268 -9.89 21.10 8.25
CA SER A 268 -10.70 20.21 9.10
C SER A 268 -12.16 20.65 9.25
N VAL A 269 -12.41 21.95 9.39
CA VAL A 269 -13.78 22.52 9.42
C VAL A 269 -14.47 22.31 8.08
N ARG A 270 -13.79 22.56 6.95
CA ARG A 270 -14.32 22.31 5.62
C ARG A 270 -14.70 20.85 5.40
N SER A 271 -13.87 19.90 5.86
CA SER A 271 -14.21 18.47 5.79
C SER A 271 -15.52 18.16 6.52
N LEU A 272 -15.72 18.72 7.73
CA LEU A 272 -16.96 18.56 8.50
C LEU A 272 -18.16 19.22 7.81
N GLU A 273 -18.00 20.45 7.31
CA GLU A 273 -19.05 21.19 6.61
C GLU A 273 -19.49 20.47 5.35
N LYS A 274 -18.54 20.10 4.48
CA LYS A 274 -18.81 19.31 3.27
C LYS A 274 -19.50 17.99 3.58
N GLY A 275 -19.13 17.32 4.67
CA GLY A 275 -19.80 16.10 5.10
C GLY A 275 -21.27 16.26 5.47
N ARG A 276 -21.69 17.49 5.81
CA ARG A 276 -23.07 17.83 6.14
C ARG A 276 -23.85 18.43 4.99
N THR A 277 -23.18 18.93 3.95
CA THR A 277 -23.81 19.70 2.87
C THR A 277 -23.60 19.13 1.47
N GLU A 278 -22.68 18.18 1.29
CA GLU A 278 -22.33 17.62 -0.02
C GLU A 278 -22.36 16.09 0.03
N ALA A 279 -23.06 15.49 -0.94
CA ALA A 279 -23.07 14.04 -1.11
C ALA A 279 -21.66 13.50 -1.47
N PRO A 280 -21.31 12.27 -1.04
CA PRO A 280 -22.13 11.43 -0.17
C PRO A 280 -22.12 11.93 1.28
N TYR A 281 -23.23 11.71 1.98
CA TYR A 281 -23.36 12.02 3.42
C TYR A 281 -22.92 10.85 4.30
N ALA A 282 -22.99 9.63 3.77
CA ALA A 282 -22.47 8.43 4.41
C ALA A 282 -22.13 7.36 3.38
N TRP A 283 -21.38 6.35 3.83
CA TRP A 283 -21.27 5.05 3.17
C TRP A 283 -21.83 3.98 4.09
N ILE A 284 -22.69 3.11 3.55
CA ILE A 284 -23.23 1.94 4.26
C ILE A 284 -22.51 0.69 3.79
N ILE A 285 -21.91 -0.05 4.70
CA ILE A 285 -21.31 -1.36 4.42
C ILE A 285 -22.17 -2.39 5.15
N PRO A 286 -23.02 -3.15 4.42
CA PRO A 286 -23.87 -4.16 5.05
C PRO A 286 -23.05 -5.15 5.86
N LYS A 287 -23.49 -5.47 7.08
CA LYS A 287 -22.78 -6.43 7.94
C LYS A 287 -22.91 -7.84 7.37
N GLU A 288 -24.12 -8.20 6.93
CA GLU A 288 -24.43 -9.52 6.39
C GLU A 288 -24.24 -9.54 4.87
N GLN A 289 -23.16 -10.17 4.44
CA GLN A 289 -22.82 -10.40 3.03
C GLN A 289 -22.11 -11.73 2.87
N THR A 290 -21.92 -12.18 1.62
CA THR A 290 -21.18 -13.43 1.34
C THR A 290 -19.81 -13.47 2.02
N ARG A 291 -19.02 -12.39 1.90
CA ARG A 291 -17.67 -12.26 2.47
C ARG A 291 -17.68 -11.51 3.81
N LYS A 292 -18.28 -12.10 4.84
CA LYS A 292 -18.43 -11.47 6.17
C LYS A 292 -17.08 -11.09 6.79
N ASN A 293 -16.06 -11.95 6.64
CA ASN A 293 -14.74 -11.69 7.20
C ASN A 293 -14.00 -10.58 6.44
N ALA A 294 -14.08 -10.56 5.11
CA ALA A 294 -13.54 -9.44 4.33
C ALA A 294 -14.20 -8.11 4.69
N THR A 295 -15.51 -8.10 4.97
CA THR A 295 -16.24 -6.92 5.49
C THR A 295 -15.64 -6.45 6.81
N ILE A 296 -15.42 -7.36 7.77
CA ILE A 296 -14.82 -7.04 9.07
C ILE A 296 -13.39 -6.49 8.89
N LYS A 297 -12.58 -7.12 8.03
CA LYS A 297 -11.22 -6.65 7.70
C LYS A 297 -11.24 -5.23 7.11
N LEU A 298 -12.15 -4.95 6.17
CA LEU A 298 -12.31 -3.61 5.59
C LEU A 298 -12.70 -2.58 6.65
N VAL A 299 -13.68 -2.88 7.50
CA VAL A 299 -14.12 -1.96 8.57
C VAL A 299 -12.98 -1.68 9.55
N ASN A 300 -12.25 -2.73 9.97
CA ASN A 300 -11.09 -2.57 10.85
C ASN A 300 -9.98 -1.77 10.16
N LEU A 301 -9.72 -1.99 8.87
CA LEU A 301 -8.75 -1.20 8.10
C LEU A 301 -9.14 0.29 8.06
N LEU A 302 -10.41 0.62 7.86
CA LEU A 302 -10.90 2.01 7.90
C LEU A 302 -10.71 2.63 9.30
N MET A 303 -11.00 1.86 10.36
CA MET A 303 -10.79 2.31 11.74
C MET A 303 -9.30 2.52 12.07
N ASP A 304 -8.43 1.62 11.60
CA ASP A 304 -6.97 1.72 11.75
C ASP A 304 -6.41 2.92 10.97
N GLN A 305 -7.04 3.28 9.84
CA GLN A 305 -6.78 4.52 9.13
C GLN A 305 -7.24 5.77 9.93
N GLY A 306 -7.94 5.61 11.05
CA GLY A 306 -8.44 6.68 11.90
C GLY A 306 -9.81 7.22 11.50
N LEU A 307 -10.54 6.53 10.61
CA LEU A 307 -11.91 6.89 10.26
C LEU A 307 -12.87 6.52 11.40
N GLU A 308 -13.90 7.35 11.56
CA GLU A 308 -14.99 7.11 12.50
C GLU A 308 -16.05 6.25 11.83
N VAL A 309 -16.21 5.03 12.33
CA VAL A 309 -17.21 4.05 11.84
C VAL A 309 -18.27 3.83 12.92
N HIS A 310 -19.52 3.70 12.50
CA HIS A 310 -20.68 3.50 13.36
C HIS A 310 -21.41 2.21 12.97
N THR A 311 -22.30 1.73 13.83
CA THR A 311 -23.28 0.69 13.52
C THR A 311 -24.67 1.29 13.56
N ALA A 312 -25.53 0.91 12.61
CA ALA A 312 -26.95 1.27 12.65
C ALA A 312 -27.62 0.65 13.88
N ASP A 313 -28.32 1.44 14.69
CA ASP A 313 -29.07 0.92 15.84
C ASP A 313 -30.40 0.26 15.41
N GLY A 314 -30.85 0.58 14.20
CA GLY A 314 -32.10 0.12 13.60
C GLY A 314 -32.13 0.31 12.08
N GLU A 315 -33.33 0.25 11.51
CA GLU A 315 -33.55 0.53 10.09
C GLU A 315 -33.44 2.04 9.81
N LEU A 316 -32.56 2.41 8.89
CA LEU A 316 -32.42 3.75 8.33
C LEU A 316 -32.59 3.67 6.82
N SER A 317 -33.53 4.44 6.28
CA SER A 317 -33.85 4.43 4.85
C SER A 317 -33.19 5.60 4.11
N TRP A 318 -32.76 5.37 2.87
CA TRP A 318 -32.32 6.43 1.96
C TRP A 318 -32.69 6.13 0.51
N SER A 319 -32.79 7.18 -0.30
CA SER A 319 -32.93 7.07 -1.75
C SER A 319 -31.56 6.98 -2.42
N THR A 320 -31.40 6.10 -3.42
CA THR A 320 -30.19 6.08 -4.26
C THR A 320 -30.16 7.17 -5.32
N ALA A 321 -31.23 7.94 -5.48
CA ALA A 321 -31.22 9.09 -6.39
C ALA A 321 -30.21 10.13 -5.90
N ASP A 322 -29.29 10.53 -6.76
CA ASP A 322 -28.37 11.62 -6.43
C ASP A 322 -29.15 12.95 -6.42
N GLN A 323 -29.52 13.44 -5.24
CA GLN A 323 -30.33 14.65 -5.09
C GLN A 323 -29.60 15.91 -5.60
N SER A 324 -28.27 15.87 -5.76
CA SER A 324 -27.47 16.97 -6.33
C SER A 324 -27.60 17.15 -7.84
N VAL A 325 -28.11 16.14 -8.57
CA VAL A 325 -28.31 16.24 -10.03
C VAL A 325 -29.64 16.94 -10.38
N ALA A 326 -30.57 17.01 -9.43
CA ALA A 326 -31.87 17.64 -9.65
C ALA A 326 -31.80 19.18 -9.74
N ASP A 327 -30.75 19.82 -9.22
CA ASP A 327 -30.62 21.30 -9.15
C ASP A 327 -29.74 21.91 -10.25
N ALA A 328 -29.15 21.12 -11.16
CA ALA A 328 -28.30 21.62 -12.25
C ALA A 328 -29.06 21.83 -13.59
N GLY A 329 -30.39 21.70 -13.59
CA GLY A 329 -31.24 21.82 -14.77
C GLY A 329 -31.85 23.21 -14.94
N ASN A 330 -31.04 24.24 -15.16
CA ASN A 330 -31.46 25.48 -15.84
C ASN A 330 -30.25 26.37 -16.10
N ASP A 331 -29.52 26.09 -17.18
CA ASP A 331 -28.81 27.13 -17.92
C ASP A 331 -28.90 26.78 -19.41
N ASP A 332 -29.88 27.39 -20.06
CA ASP A 332 -29.89 27.58 -21.51
C ASP A 332 -28.68 28.46 -21.88
N ASP A 333 -27.74 27.95 -22.70
CA ASP A 333 -27.45 28.58 -23.99
C ASP A 333 -26.25 28.02 -24.78
N ALA A 334 -26.41 28.18 -26.10
CA ALA A 334 -25.42 28.38 -27.16
C ALA A 334 -24.76 27.17 -27.83
N ALA A 335 -25.40 26.79 -28.94
CA ALA A 335 -24.87 26.03 -30.06
C ALA A 335 -23.58 26.62 -30.66
N VAL A 336 -22.62 25.75 -30.97
CA VAL A 336 -21.61 26.00 -32.02
C VAL A 336 -21.50 24.75 -32.89
N ASP A 337 -21.78 24.97 -34.18
CA ASP A 337 -21.69 24.04 -35.30
C ASP A 337 -20.23 23.73 -35.66
N GLY A 338 -19.94 22.49 -36.02
CA GLY A 338 -18.58 22.02 -36.33
C GLY A 338 -18.52 20.51 -36.55
N THR A 339 -18.49 20.11 -37.81
CA THR A 339 -18.60 18.77 -38.39
C THR A 339 -17.49 17.76 -38.10
N GLU A 340 -17.94 16.51 -37.94
CA GLU A 340 -17.35 15.21 -38.36
C GLU A 340 -16.16 14.60 -37.61
N ASP A 341 -16.47 13.50 -36.91
CA ASP A 341 -16.09 12.10 -37.21
C ASP A 341 -15.51 11.34 -36.02
N SER A 342 -16.38 10.61 -35.31
CA SER A 342 -16.01 9.40 -34.57
C SER A 342 -17.25 8.57 -34.28
N ASN A 343 -17.23 7.32 -34.75
CA ASN A 343 -18.12 6.23 -34.34
C ASN A 343 -17.80 5.83 -32.90
N ASP A 344 -18.07 6.70 -31.94
CA ASP A 344 -18.22 6.29 -30.54
C ASP A 344 -19.70 6.02 -30.30
N GLU A 345 -20.05 4.73 -30.23
CA GLU A 345 -21.30 4.31 -29.60
C GLU A 345 -21.31 4.86 -28.17
N LYS A 346 -21.97 6.00 -27.98
CA LYS A 346 -22.42 6.46 -26.67
C LYS A 346 -23.35 5.38 -26.13
N VAL A 347 -22.80 4.46 -25.34
CA VAL A 347 -23.57 3.72 -24.35
C VAL A 347 -24.01 4.77 -23.32
N SER A 348 -25.13 5.42 -23.59
CA SER A 348 -25.88 6.12 -22.56
C SER A 348 -26.43 5.03 -21.64
N GLU A 349 -25.71 4.74 -20.56
CA GLU A 349 -26.32 4.06 -19.42
C GLU A 349 -27.46 4.96 -18.95
N GLU A 350 -28.71 4.54 -19.18
CA GLU A 350 -29.86 5.17 -18.55
C GLU A 350 -29.62 5.14 -17.02
N PRO A 351 -29.84 6.24 -16.29
CA PRO A 351 -29.68 6.21 -14.84
C PRO A 351 -30.64 5.17 -14.27
N GLU A 352 -30.09 4.19 -13.54
CA GLU A 352 -30.88 3.21 -12.79
C GLU A 352 -31.95 3.94 -11.98
N PRO A 353 -33.23 3.49 -12.03
CA PRO A 353 -34.29 4.14 -11.27
C PRO A 353 -33.93 4.16 -9.79
N ALA A 354 -34.13 5.33 -9.17
CA ALA A 354 -33.87 5.52 -7.74
C ALA A 354 -34.53 4.41 -6.91
N ALA A 355 -33.72 3.64 -6.20
CA ALA A 355 -34.16 2.59 -5.29
C ALA A 355 -34.19 3.16 -3.87
N LEU A 356 -35.22 2.78 -3.11
CA LEU A 356 -35.21 2.95 -1.66
C LEU A 356 -34.38 1.82 -1.06
N MET A 357 -33.32 2.18 -0.34
CA MET A 357 -32.46 1.25 0.39
C MET A 357 -32.61 1.47 1.89
N ASN A 358 -32.38 0.40 2.66
CA ASN A 358 -32.52 0.37 4.11
C ASN A 358 -31.30 -0.29 4.74
N THR A 359 -30.85 0.20 5.89
CA THR A 359 -29.89 -0.51 6.74
C THR A 359 -30.59 -1.63 7.51
N ALA A 360 -29.86 -2.69 7.81
CA ALA A 360 -30.19 -3.61 8.88
C ALA A 360 -29.52 -3.18 10.20
N PRO A 361 -30.09 -3.53 11.38
CA PRO A 361 -29.40 -3.33 12.66
C PRO A 361 -28.01 -3.96 12.65
N GLY A 362 -26.99 -3.17 13.01
CA GLY A 362 -25.60 -3.60 13.01
C GLY A 362 -24.84 -3.39 11.69
N ASP A 363 -25.49 -2.91 10.62
CA ASP A 363 -24.77 -2.47 9.41
C ASP A 363 -23.81 -1.33 9.74
N TYR A 364 -22.66 -1.31 9.07
CA TYR A 364 -21.63 -0.31 9.33
C TYR A 364 -21.90 0.96 8.54
N ILE A 365 -21.69 2.10 9.19
CA ILE A 365 -21.91 3.43 8.64
C ILE A 365 -20.63 4.25 8.79
N VAL A 366 -20.05 4.67 7.66
CA VAL A 366 -18.99 5.68 7.62
C VAL A 366 -19.64 7.01 7.31
N ARG A 367 -19.88 7.83 8.33
CA ARG A 367 -20.46 9.17 8.15
C ARG A 367 -19.46 10.09 7.48
N MET A 368 -19.90 11.00 6.62
CA MET A 368 -19.00 11.93 5.94
C MET A 368 -18.79 13.23 6.70
N ASP A 369 -19.60 13.53 7.72
CA ASP A 369 -19.44 14.68 8.64
C ASP A 369 -18.38 14.45 9.73
N GLN A 370 -17.20 13.96 9.30
CA GLN A 370 -16.04 13.69 10.15
C GLN A 370 -14.78 14.43 9.64
N PRO A 371 -13.77 14.67 10.50
CA PRO A 371 -12.57 15.43 10.11
C PRO A 371 -11.80 14.81 8.94
N TYR A 372 -11.86 13.48 8.77
CA TYR A 372 -11.17 12.74 7.72
C TYR A 372 -12.11 12.33 6.57
N ARG A 373 -13.12 13.16 6.27
CA ARG A 373 -14.02 12.98 5.11
C ARG A 373 -13.27 12.65 3.82
N ASN A 374 -12.20 13.38 3.52
CA ASN A 374 -11.46 13.23 2.27
C ASN A 374 -10.77 11.87 2.18
N LEU A 375 -10.28 11.33 3.30
CA LEU A 375 -9.76 9.97 3.39
C LEU A 375 -10.85 8.94 3.11
N ALA A 376 -12.02 9.05 3.76
CA ALA A 376 -13.15 8.14 3.51
C ALA A 376 -13.55 8.15 2.03
N GLN A 377 -13.65 9.34 1.43
CA GLN A 377 -13.97 9.51 0.02
C GLN A 377 -12.94 8.83 -0.89
N VAL A 378 -11.65 9.07 -0.66
CA VAL A 378 -10.55 8.47 -1.44
C VAL A 378 -10.52 6.95 -1.33
N LEU A 379 -10.86 6.38 -0.17
CA LEU A 379 -10.76 4.93 0.04
C LEU A 379 -12.00 4.15 -0.42
N LEU A 380 -13.19 4.76 -0.30
CA LEU A 380 -14.47 4.08 -0.56
C LEU A 380 -15.02 4.35 -1.97
N ASP A 381 -14.75 5.53 -2.54
CA ASP A 381 -15.29 5.88 -3.85
C ASP A 381 -14.45 5.30 -5.01
N LYS A 382 -15.11 5.14 -6.15
CA LYS A 382 -14.47 4.69 -7.39
C LYS A 382 -13.60 5.80 -7.95
N GLN A 383 -12.32 5.50 -8.18
CA GLN A 383 -11.39 6.49 -8.72
C GLN A 383 -11.62 6.70 -10.22
N VAL A 384 -11.72 7.97 -10.63
CA VAL A 384 -11.92 8.37 -12.03
C VAL A 384 -10.78 9.29 -12.45
N PHE A 385 -9.72 8.70 -13.02
CA PHE A 385 -8.62 9.49 -13.55
C PHE A 385 -9.06 10.29 -14.81
N PRO A 386 -8.77 11.59 -14.92
CA PRO A 386 -9.28 12.42 -16.02
C PRO A 386 -8.88 11.92 -17.41
N LYS A 387 -9.88 11.83 -18.31
CA LYS A 387 -9.64 11.51 -19.74
C LYS A 387 -8.82 12.64 -20.39
N GLY A 388 -7.76 12.28 -21.11
CA GLY A 388 -6.89 13.24 -21.80
C GLY A 388 -5.79 13.86 -20.91
N ALA A 389 -5.71 13.51 -19.63
CA ALA A 389 -4.55 13.83 -18.82
C ALA A 389 -3.29 13.06 -19.29
N ASN A 390 -2.12 13.56 -18.91
CA ASN A 390 -0.87 12.82 -19.09
C ASN A 390 -0.94 11.46 -18.37
N ALA A 391 -0.13 10.51 -18.85
CA ALA A 391 0.01 9.21 -18.19
C ALA A 391 0.24 9.41 -16.68
N PRO A 392 -0.51 8.70 -15.83
CA PRO A 392 -0.36 8.85 -14.40
C PRO A 392 1.04 8.42 -13.99
N TYR A 393 1.58 9.07 -12.97
CA TYR A 393 2.87 8.70 -12.42
C TYR A 393 2.85 7.33 -11.75
N ASP A 394 1.71 6.96 -11.17
CA ASP A 394 1.51 5.76 -10.37
C ASP A 394 0.06 5.25 -10.47
N ASP A 395 -0.33 4.30 -9.63
CA ASP A 395 -1.64 3.68 -9.63
C ASP A 395 -2.79 4.70 -9.63
N THR A 396 -3.80 4.43 -10.45
CA THR A 396 -5.02 5.24 -10.57
C THR A 396 -6.29 4.46 -10.24
N GLY A 397 -6.17 3.15 -10.00
CA GLY A 397 -7.29 2.26 -9.73
C GLY A 397 -7.16 1.60 -8.37
N TRP A 398 -7.70 2.25 -7.34
CA TRP A 398 -7.93 1.63 -6.03
C TRP A 398 -9.37 1.89 -5.61
N THR A 399 -10.04 0.92 -4.99
CA THR A 399 -11.36 1.12 -4.37
C THR A 399 -11.49 0.02 -3.35
N LEU A 400 -11.36 0.34 -2.06
CA LEU A 400 -11.23 -0.69 -1.03
C LEU A 400 -12.42 -1.66 -1.01
N PRO A 401 -13.69 -1.23 -1.16
CA PRO A 401 -14.80 -2.17 -1.30
C PRO A 401 -14.60 -3.18 -2.44
N PHE A 402 -14.10 -2.77 -3.61
CA PHE A 402 -13.86 -3.68 -4.73
C PHE A 402 -12.66 -4.60 -4.49
N LEU A 403 -11.57 -4.06 -3.94
CA LEU A 403 -10.38 -4.86 -3.59
C LEU A 403 -10.68 -5.93 -2.55
N HIS A 404 -11.60 -5.65 -1.61
CA HIS A 404 -12.08 -6.60 -0.62
C HIS A 404 -13.28 -7.44 -1.10
N GLN A 405 -13.82 -7.17 -2.29
CA GLN A 405 -15.05 -7.78 -2.82
C GLN A 405 -16.25 -7.65 -1.87
N VAL A 406 -16.36 -6.48 -1.22
CA VAL A 406 -17.41 -6.11 -0.26
C VAL A 406 -18.32 -5.09 -0.90
N ARG A 407 -19.63 -5.20 -0.67
CA ARG A 407 -20.58 -4.17 -1.10
C ARG A 407 -20.53 -3.00 -0.13
N ALA A 408 -20.45 -1.80 -0.68
CA ALA A 408 -20.61 -0.55 0.03
C ALA A 408 -21.57 0.34 -0.77
N HIS A 409 -22.51 0.99 -0.10
CA HIS A 409 -23.51 1.84 -0.70
C HIS A 409 -23.20 3.31 -0.41
N ARG A 410 -23.09 4.09 -1.48
CA ARG A 410 -22.99 5.55 -1.42
C ARG A 410 -24.36 6.13 -1.02
N VAL A 411 -24.40 7.01 -0.01
CA VAL A 411 -25.65 7.63 0.46
C VAL A 411 -25.71 9.11 0.04
N PRO A 412 -26.53 9.47 -0.96
CA PRO A 412 -26.72 10.86 -1.39
C PRO A 412 -27.79 11.61 -0.58
N ASP A 413 -28.39 10.97 0.42
CA ASP A 413 -29.45 11.56 1.26
C ASP A 413 -28.91 12.00 2.62
N SER A 414 -29.06 13.28 2.96
CA SER A 414 -28.55 13.85 4.21
C SER A 414 -29.29 13.36 5.46
N THR A 415 -30.54 12.89 5.31
CA THR A 415 -31.37 12.44 6.44
C THR A 415 -30.78 11.22 7.16
N ILE A 416 -29.87 10.48 6.51
CA ILE A 416 -29.12 9.39 7.13
C ILE A 416 -28.36 9.85 8.39
N LEU A 417 -27.94 11.12 8.44
CA LEU A 417 -27.16 11.69 9.54
C LEU A 417 -27.96 11.89 10.83
N ASP A 418 -29.30 11.96 10.72
CA ASP A 418 -30.23 12.10 11.85
C ASP A 418 -30.60 10.74 12.48
N GLY A 419 -30.23 9.65 11.81
CA GLY A 419 -30.51 8.28 12.24
C GLY A 419 -29.80 7.88 13.53
N ALA A 420 -30.43 6.99 14.30
CA ALA A 420 -29.82 6.39 15.49
C ALA A 420 -28.70 5.41 15.07
N MET A 421 -27.48 5.67 15.55
CA MET A 421 -26.30 4.88 15.27
C MET A 421 -25.29 5.00 16.40
N THR A 422 -24.51 3.95 16.61
CA THR A 422 -23.51 3.87 17.68
C THR A 422 -22.11 3.84 17.11
N ARG A 423 -21.22 4.74 17.55
CA ARG A 423 -19.81 4.74 17.12
C ARG A 423 -19.07 3.51 17.65
N LEU A 424 -18.31 2.84 16.78
CA LEU A 424 -17.40 1.78 17.16
C LEU A 424 -16.21 2.36 17.96
N SER A 425 -15.92 1.75 19.11
CA SER A 425 -14.82 2.15 19.99
C SER A 425 -13.64 1.18 20.00
N THR A 426 -13.84 -0.02 19.46
CA THR A 426 -12.83 -1.07 19.32
C THR A 426 -13.01 -1.77 17.98
N SER A 427 -11.96 -2.44 17.50
CA SER A 427 -12.04 -3.28 16.31
C SER A 427 -13.16 -4.32 16.42
N VAL A 428 -13.78 -4.61 15.28
CA VAL A 428 -14.83 -5.61 15.15
C VAL A 428 -14.18 -6.99 15.22
N ALA A 429 -14.70 -7.83 16.12
CA ALA A 429 -14.28 -9.21 16.24
C ALA A 429 -14.91 -10.08 15.14
N PHE A 430 -14.17 -11.10 14.71
CA PHE A 430 -14.72 -12.18 13.91
C PHE A 430 -15.79 -12.94 14.71
N ASP A 431 -16.84 -13.38 14.02
CA ASP A 431 -18.00 -14.03 14.61
C ASP A 431 -18.28 -15.33 13.85
N GLY A 432 -17.77 -16.43 14.42
CA GLY A 432 -17.82 -17.78 13.90
C GLY A 432 -17.99 -18.82 15.00
N GLY A 433 -18.22 -20.07 14.59
CA GLY A 433 -18.46 -21.17 15.50
C GLY A 433 -19.36 -22.24 14.87
N VAL A 434 -19.81 -23.18 15.71
CA VAL A 434 -20.64 -24.30 15.29
C VAL A 434 -22.09 -24.09 15.74
N GLU A 435 -23.01 -24.25 14.80
CA GLU A 435 -24.45 -24.16 15.04
C GLU A 435 -25.13 -25.51 14.79
N GLY A 436 -26.17 -25.83 15.56
CA GLY A 436 -26.94 -27.06 15.37
C GLY A 436 -26.32 -28.31 15.99
N ASN A 437 -26.78 -29.48 15.57
CA ASN A 437 -26.34 -30.78 16.06
C ASN A 437 -26.43 -31.84 14.95
N GLY A 438 -25.68 -32.93 15.10
CA GLY A 438 -25.74 -34.06 14.18
C GLY A 438 -24.37 -34.56 13.73
N ARG A 439 -24.37 -35.44 12.74
CA ARG A 439 -23.17 -36.12 12.25
C ARG A 439 -22.28 -35.27 11.32
N TYR A 440 -22.89 -34.50 10.43
CA TYR A 440 -22.19 -33.79 9.36
C TYR A 440 -21.92 -32.34 9.75
N TYR A 441 -20.73 -31.84 9.39
CA TYR A 441 -20.38 -30.43 9.49
C TYR A 441 -20.34 -29.84 8.09
N VAL A 442 -21.00 -28.71 7.91
CA VAL A 442 -21.14 -28.04 6.61
C VAL A 442 -20.65 -26.61 6.74
N VAL A 443 -19.62 -26.26 5.99
CA VAL A 443 -19.00 -24.93 5.97
C VAL A 443 -19.31 -24.29 4.64
N ASN A 444 -20.05 -23.17 4.65
CA ASN A 444 -20.39 -22.47 3.41
C ASN A 444 -19.13 -21.88 2.78
N ASN A 445 -18.98 -22.03 1.46
CA ASN A 445 -17.93 -21.36 0.70
C ASN A 445 -18.27 -19.87 0.58
N THR A 446 -17.69 -19.06 1.46
CA THR A 446 -17.87 -17.59 1.47
C THR A 446 -16.90 -16.86 0.55
N THR A 447 -15.93 -17.56 -0.04
CA THR A 447 -14.76 -17.00 -0.74
C THR A 447 -13.85 -16.09 0.10
N ASP A 448 -14.06 -16.04 1.42
CA ASP A 448 -13.11 -15.43 2.35
C ASP A 448 -11.81 -16.25 2.43
N ASP A 449 -10.68 -15.58 2.70
CA ASP A 449 -9.39 -16.25 2.85
C ASP A 449 -9.44 -17.30 3.96
N GLU A 450 -10.18 -17.01 5.04
CA GLU A 450 -10.40 -17.89 6.18
C GLU A 450 -10.98 -19.25 5.78
N PHE A 451 -11.81 -19.32 4.72
CA PHE A 451 -12.33 -20.59 4.22
C PHE A 451 -11.20 -21.51 3.73
N THR A 452 -10.21 -20.95 3.05
CA THR A 452 -8.99 -21.67 2.64
C THR A 452 -8.14 -22.04 3.85
N VAL A 453 -7.93 -21.10 4.78
CA VAL A 453 -7.15 -21.34 6.01
C VAL A 453 -7.75 -22.46 6.85
N PHE A 454 -9.08 -22.55 6.90
CA PHE A 454 -9.80 -23.63 7.58
C PHE A 454 -9.39 -25.01 7.03
N ARG A 455 -9.26 -25.15 5.71
CA ARG A 455 -8.80 -26.39 5.08
C ARG A 455 -7.36 -26.74 5.49
N PHE A 456 -6.45 -25.77 5.51
CA PHE A 456 -5.05 -25.98 5.88
C PHE A 456 -4.87 -26.30 7.37
N ARG A 457 -5.55 -25.60 8.27
CA ARG A 457 -5.47 -25.85 9.73
C ARG A 457 -6.02 -27.22 10.15
N LEU A 458 -6.97 -27.75 9.37
CA LEU A 458 -7.56 -29.06 9.58
C LEU A 458 -7.07 -30.05 8.51
N ALA A 459 -5.77 -30.03 8.21
CA ALA A 459 -5.16 -30.86 7.16
C ALA A 459 -5.54 -32.35 7.27
N ASP A 460 -5.55 -32.89 8.49
CA ASP A 460 -5.89 -34.29 8.80
C ASP A 460 -7.39 -34.62 8.66
N ALA A 461 -8.26 -33.61 8.52
CA ALA A 461 -9.69 -33.82 8.36
C ALA A 461 -10.02 -34.11 6.90
N LYS A 462 -10.73 -35.21 6.65
CA LYS A 462 -11.33 -35.50 5.35
C LYS A 462 -12.50 -34.56 5.12
N MET A 463 -12.39 -33.73 4.07
CA MET A 463 -13.40 -32.77 3.65
C MET A 463 -13.80 -33.02 2.20
N MET A 464 -15.10 -32.95 1.93
CA MET A 464 -15.67 -33.05 0.58
C MET A 464 -16.14 -31.66 0.14
N ALA A 465 -15.83 -31.19 -1.06
CA ALA A 465 -16.41 -29.99 -1.64
C ALA A 465 -17.64 -30.33 -2.48
N ALA A 466 -18.71 -29.56 -2.30
CA ALA A 466 -19.91 -29.65 -3.13
C ALA A 466 -19.65 -29.11 -4.54
N GLU A 467 -20.06 -29.84 -5.58
CA GLU A 467 -19.86 -29.43 -6.98
C GLU A 467 -20.90 -28.39 -7.46
N SER A 468 -21.99 -28.24 -6.72
CA SER A 468 -23.07 -27.29 -7.03
C SER A 468 -23.68 -26.71 -5.76
N LYS A 469 -24.50 -25.67 -5.90
CA LYS A 469 -25.27 -25.10 -4.80
C LYS A 469 -26.30 -26.10 -4.27
N PHE A 470 -26.54 -26.10 -2.97
CA PHE A 470 -27.53 -26.95 -2.31
C PHE A 470 -28.14 -26.23 -1.11
N SER A 471 -29.14 -26.84 -0.47
CA SER A 471 -29.77 -26.31 0.75
C SER A 471 -29.93 -27.40 1.79
N ILE A 472 -29.90 -26.99 3.07
CA ILE A 472 -30.27 -27.83 4.21
C ILE A 472 -31.32 -27.05 5.00
N GLY A 473 -32.56 -27.56 5.03
CA GLY A 473 -33.71 -26.75 5.44
C GLY A 473 -33.80 -25.46 4.62
N ASP A 474 -33.87 -24.32 5.31
CA ASP A 474 -33.96 -22.99 4.68
C ASP A 474 -32.59 -22.35 4.39
N ARG A 475 -31.48 -22.98 4.79
CA ARG A 475 -30.12 -22.43 4.61
C ARG A 475 -29.55 -22.88 3.27
N ALA A 476 -29.19 -21.92 2.44
CA ALA A 476 -28.51 -22.15 1.17
C ALA A 476 -26.99 -22.20 1.35
N PHE A 477 -26.34 -23.05 0.55
CA PHE A 477 -24.90 -23.23 0.51
C PHE A 477 -24.37 -23.10 -0.92
N ALA A 478 -23.24 -22.41 -1.08
CA ALA A 478 -22.61 -22.20 -2.37
C ALA A 478 -21.88 -23.46 -2.88
N ALA A 479 -21.62 -23.53 -4.19
CA ALA A 479 -20.69 -24.51 -4.74
C ALA A 479 -19.30 -24.33 -4.11
N GLY A 480 -18.59 -25.43 -3.90
CA GLY A 480 -17.32 -25.49 -3.18
C GLY A 480 -17.44 -25.59 -1.66
N SER A 481 -18.65 -25.48 -1.08
CA SER A 481 -18.85 -25.63 0.37
C SER A 481 -18.34 -26.97 0.88
N PHE A 482 -17.68 -26.97 2.04
CA PHE A 482 -17.14 -28.18 2.63
C PHE A 482 -18.21 -28.97 3.38
N ILE A 483 -18.18 -30.29 3.20
CA ILE A 483 -19.00 -31.28 3.89
C ILE A 483 -18.05 -32.26 4.57
N ILE A 484 -18.15 -32.36 5.89
CA ILE A 484 -17.26 -33.15 6.74
C ILE A 484 -18.11 -34.19 7.46
N ASP A 485 -17.81 -35.48 7.23
CA ASP A 485 -18.48 -36.58 7.92
C ASP A 485 -17.82 -36.84 9.28
N GLY A 486 -18.59 -36.64 10.36
CA GLY A 486 -18.15 -36.91 11.74
C GLY A 486 -17.71 -38.35 12.00
N ASN A 487 -18.19 -39.34 11.24
CA ASN A 487 -17.77 -40.73 11.40
C ASN A 487 -16.51 -41.07 10.59
N ALA A 488 -16.26 -40.36 9.48
CA ALA A 488 -15.08 -40.54 8.65
C ALA A 488 -13.83 -39.89 9.26
N ASN A 489 -14.02 -39.02 10.25
CA ASN A 489 -12.96 -38.23 10.87
C ASN A 489 -12.67 -38.69 12.30
N ARG A 490 -11.40 -38.70 12.70
CA ARG A 490 -11.00 -39.04 14.07
C ARG A 490 -11.45 -37.96 15.04
N SER A 491 -11.71 -38.34 16.30
CA SER A 491 -12.17 -37.40 17.34
C SER A 491 -11.26 -36.18 17.55
N ARG A 492 -9.95 -36.27 17.25
CA ARG A 492 -9.02 -35.13 17.36
C ARG A 492 -9.30 -34.06 16.30
N ALA A 493 -9.49 -34.45 15.03
CA ALA A 493 -9.81 -33.52 13.95
C ALA A 493 -11.16 -32.84 14.20
N LEU A 494 -12.14 -33.59 14.69
CA LEU A 494 -13.47 -33.07 15.03
C LEU A 494 -13.46 -32.08 16.19
N ARG A 495 -12.61 -32.30 17.20
CA ARG A 495 -12.44 -31.34 18.32
C ARG A 495 -11.87 -30.01 17.84
N GLY A 496 -11.05 -29.99 16.79
CA GLY A 496 -10.48 -28.76 16.26
C GLY A 496 -11.44 -27.91 15.42
N ILE A 497 -12.53 -28.49 14.89
CA ILE A 497 -13.45 -27.76 14.00
C ILE A 497 -14.06 -26.55 14.70
N GLU A 498 -14.53 -26.72 15.94
CA GLU A 498 -15.20 -25.65 16.69
C GLU A 498 -14.23 -24.52 17.02
N ASP A 499 -13.06 -24.84 17.59
CA ASP A 499 -12.02 -23.87 17.91
C ASP A 499 -11.57 -23.10 16.65
N VAL A 500 -11.26 -23.82 15.56
CA VAL A 500 -10.81 -23.20 14.30
C VAL A 500 -11.91 -22.37 13.64
N ALA A 501 -13.17 -22.82 13.66
CA ALA A 501 -14.30 -22.06 13.14
C ALA A 501 -14.52 -20.75 13.90
N SER A 502 -14.44 -20.80 15.23
CA SER A 502 -14.57 -19.60 16.07
C SER A 502 -13.41 -18.63 15.89
N GLU A 503 -12.16 -19.10 15.85
CA GLU A 503 -10.99 -18.25 15.60
C GLU A 503 -11.03 -17.58 14.21
N LEU A 504 -11.48 -18.31 13.19
CA LEU A 504 -11.53 -17.83 11.81
C LEU A 504 -12.83 -17.10 11.46
N GLY A 505 -13.78 -16.93 12.39
CA GLY A 505 -15.04 -16.26 12.07
C GLY A 505 -15.93 -17.02 11.09
N LEU A 506 -15.75 -18.33 10.93
CA LEU A 506 -16.54 -19.14 10.02
C LEU A 506 -17.71 -19.79 10.75
N THR A 507 -18.90 -19.70 10.18
CA THR A 507 -20.07 -20.42 10.70
C THR A 507 -20.13 -21.83 10.09
N VAL A 508 -20.14 -22.83 10.96
CA VAL A 508 -20.24 -24.25 10.60
C VAL A 508 -21.60 -24.78 11.03
N LEU A 509 -22.41 -25.25 10.08
CA LEU A 509 -23.68 -25.92 10.39
C LEU A 509 -23.42 -27.38 10.71
N ARG A 510 -24.01 -27.88 11.80
CA ARG A 510 -24.04 -29.30 12.15
C ARG A 510 -25.44 -29.88 11.92
N THR A 511 -25.53 -30.99 11.21
CA THR A 511 -26.79 -31.65 10.83
C THR A 511 -26.66 -33.18 10.73
N ASP A 512 -27.76 -33.91 10.88
CA ASP A 512 -27.85 -35.34 10.55
C ASP A 512 -28.25 -35.61 9.09
N GLU A 513 -28.70 -34.58 8.38
CA GLU A 513 -29.02 -34.65 6.95
C GLU A 513 -27.73 -34.65 6.13
N LEU A 514 -27.47 -35.74 5.41
CA LEU A 514 -26.42 -35.75 4.39
C LEU A 514 -26.92 -34.95 3.18
N PRO A 515 -26.22 -33.89 2.75
CA PRO A 515 -26.65 -33.11 1.60
C PRO A 515 -26.71 -33.95 0.32
N ASP A 516 -27.83 -33.87 -0.40
CA ASP A 516 -28.00 -34.52 -1.71
C ASP A 516 -27.32 -33.68 -2.81
N VAL A 517 -25.99 -33.75 -2.87
CA VAL A 517 -25.17 -33.02 -3.83
C VAL A 517 -23.95 -33.84 -4.23
N SER A 518 -23.55 -33.75 -5.50
CA SER A 518 -22.28 -34.34 -5.95
C SER A 518 -21.11 -33.68 -5.23
N THR A 519 -20.12 -34.48 -4.84
CA THR A 519 -18.95 -34.00 -4.11
C THR A 519 -17.66 -34.68 -4.58
N HIS A 520 -16.54 -33.98 -4.38
CA HIS A 520 -15.19 -34.52 -4.52
C HIS A 520 -14.36 -34.20 -3.28
N GLU A 521 -13.33 -34.99 -3.01
CA GLU A 521 -12.43 -34.77 -1.87
C GLU A 521 -11.50 -33.59 -2.12
N VAL A 522 -11.30 -32.76 -1.09
CA VAL A 522 -10.40 -31.60 -1.17
C VAL A 522 -9.09 -31.92 -0.47
N GLU A 523 -8.02 -31.99 -1.23
CA GLU A 523 -6.67 -32.20 -0.71
C GLU A 523 -6.06 -30.89 -0.18
N VAL A 524 -5.05 -31.01 0.69
CA VAL A 524 -4.23 -29.86 1.10
C VAL A 524 -3.06 -29.76 0.13
N ALA A 525 -2.99 -28.65 -0.60
CA ALA A 525 -1.91 -28.42 -1.54
C ALA A 525 -0.58 -28.21 -0.80
N ARG A 526 0.47 -28.88 -1.26
CA ARG A 526 1.87 -28.59 -0.90
C ARG A 526 2.37 -27.49 -1.82
N VAL A 527 2.60 -26.31 -1.25
CA VAL A 527 2.91 -25.09 -2.02
C VAL A 527 4.40 -24.79 -1.99
N GLY A 528 5.00 -24.57 -3.16
CA GLY A 528 6.34 -23.97 -3.29
C GLY A 528 6.22 -22.54 -3.82
N LEU A 529 6.87 -21.58 -3.15
CA LEU A 529 6.95 -20.18 -3.57
C LEU A 529 8.38 -19.90 -4.07
N VAL A 530 8.51 -19.59 -5.35
CA VAL A 530 9.78 -19.39 -6.03
C VAL A 530 10.13 -17.91 -6.09
N HIS A 531 11.30 -17.54 -5.55
CA HIS A 531 11.88 -16.21 -5.67
C HIS A 531 13.12 -16.22 -6.56
N THR A 532 13.71 -15.05 -6.84
CA THR A 532 14.93 -14.97 -7.64
C THR A 532 16.00 -14.06 -7.07
N TRP A 533 17.26 -14.39 -7.30
CA TRP A 533 18.42 -13.59 -6.90
C TRP A 533 18.78 -12.49 -7.91
N THR A 534 18.30 -12.61 -9.15
CA THR A 534 18.66 -11.71 -10.27
C THR A 534 18.04 -10.32 -10.18
N SER A 535 16.89 -10.19 -9.51
CA SER A 535 16.19 -8.92 -9.30
C SER A 535 15.63 -8.89 -7.90
N THR A 536 15.53 -7.70 -7.28
CA THR A 536 14.95 -7.58 -5.93
C THR A 536 13.57 -8.23 -5.91
N PRO A 537 13.38 -9.33 -5.15
CA PRO A 537 12.22 -10.23 -5.25
C PRO A 537 10.98 -9.70 -4.52
N GLN A 538 10.59 -8.48 -4.85
CA GLN A 538 9.52 -7.72 -4.24
C GLN A 538 8.14 -8.39 -4.39
N ASP A 539 7.79 -8.83 -5.59
CA ASP A 539 6.51 -9.48 -5.85
C ASP A 539 6.41 -10.81 -5.07
N ALA A 540 7.51 -11.59 -5.02
CA ALA A 540 7.61 -12.77 -4.16
C ALA A 540 7.49 -12.43 -2.67
N GLY A 541 7.99 -11.27 -2.26
CA GLY A 541 7.80 -10.76 -0.91
C GLY A 541 6.34 -10.46 -0.55
N TRP A 542 5.52 -9.96 -1.50
CA TRP A 542 4.09 -9.75 -1.28
C TRP A 542 3.30 -11.07 -1.22
N TRP A 543 3.70 -12.09 -1.98
CA TRP A 543 3.17 -13.45 -1.83
C TRP A 543 3.53 -14.08 -0.48
N HIS A 544 4.81 -13.96 -0.09
CA HIS A 544 5.33 -14.37 1.21
C HIS A 544 4.52 -13.71 2.34
N PHE A 545 4.28 -12.39 2.24
CA PHE A 545 3.44 -11.65 3.19
C PHE A 545 2.02 -12.20 3.27
N ALA A 546 1.36 -12.41 2.13
CA ALA A 546 -0.02 -12.89 2.10
C ALA A 546 -0.13 -14.26 2.78
N PHE A 547 0.77 -15.20 2.47
CA PHE A 547 0.76 -16.54 3.07
C PHE A 547 1.11 -16.54 4.56
N ASP A 548 2.09 -15.77 4.99
CA ASP A 548 2.41 -15.62 6.41
C ASP A 548 1.25 -15.01 7.19
N HIS A 549 0.58 -14.01 6.60
CA HIS A 549 -0.54 -13.31 7.23
C HIS A 549 -1.76 -14.21 7.42
N ILE A 550 -2.11 -15.02 6.41
CA ILE A 550 -3.26 -15.92 6.49
C ILE A 550 -2.89 -17.31 7.05
N GLY A 551 -1.60 -17.62 7.20
CA GLY A 551 -1.10 -18.86 7.78
C GLY A 551 -1.15 -20.07 6.83
N ILE A 552 -1.00 -19.86 5.53
CA ILE A 552 -0.83 -20.96 4.57
C ILE A 552 0.65 -21.37 4.56
N PRO A 553 0.98 -22.65 4.83
CA PRO A 553 2.35 -23.13 4.77
C PRO A 553 2.84 -23.22 3.31
N TYR A 554 4.08 -22.82 3.08
CA TYR A 554 4.78 -22.97 1.81
C TYR A 554 6.25 -23.30 2.06
N THR A 555 6.88 -23.94 1.09
CA THR A 555 8.34 -24.02 1.02
C THR A 555 8.83 -22.88 0.16
N TYR A 556 9.73 -22.08 0.72
CA TYR A 556 10.37 -20.98 0.02
C TYR A 556 11.59 -21.50 -0.76
N LEU A 557 11.63 -21.23 -2.06
CA LEU A 557 12.63 -21.77 -2.98
C LEU A 557 13.21 -20.64 -3.81
N SER A 558 14.51 -20.63 -4.05
CA SER A 558 15.09 -19.79 -5.09
C SER A 558 14.94 -20.44 -6.47
N GLU A 559 15.23 -19.68 -7.53
CA GLU A 559 15.32 -20.24 -8.88
C GLU A 559 16.41 -21.31 -8.98
N GLN A 560 17.46 -21.21 -8.16
CA GLN A 560 18.59 -22.15 -8.15
C GLN A 560 18.13 -23.52 -7.63
N ASP A 561 17.27 -23.54 -6.61
CA ASP A 561 16.77 -24.77 -5.98
C ASP A 561 15.93 -25.64 -6.91
N LEU A 562 15.39 -25.08 -7.99
CA LEU A 562 14.60 -25.83 -8.98
C LEU A 562 15.42 -26.92 -9.68
N ALA A 563 16.74 -26.77 -9.74
CA ALA A 563 17.63 -27.79 -10.31
C ALA A 563 17.80 -29.00 -9.40
N ASP A 564 17.82 -28.79 -8.08
CA ASP A 564 18.28 -29.78 -7.09
C ASP A 564 17.14 -30.33 -6.23
N THR A 565 16.01 -29.64 -6.16
CA THR A 565 14.83 -30.06 -5.37
C THR A 565 13.96 -31.04 -6.15
N ASP A 566 13.47 -32.10 -5.49
CA ASP A 566 12.45 -32.97 -6.08
C ASP A 566 11.09 -32.25 -6.11
N LEU A 567 10.77 -31.66 -7.26
CA LEU A 567 9.53 -30.91 -7.43
C LEU A 567 8.25 -31.76 -7.29
N SER A 568 8.34 -33.09 -7.21
CA SER A 568 7.17 -33.95 -6.90
C SER A 568 6.70 -33.85 -5.44
N GLU A 569 7.49 -33.19 -4.59
CA GLU A 569 7.10 -32.81 -3.23
C GLU A 569 6.06 -31.68 -3.19
N PHE A 570 5.79 -31.03 -4.32
CA PHE A 570 4.83 -29.94 -4.45
C PHE A 570 3.64 -30.34 -5.33
N ASP A 571 2.50 -29.73 -5.06
CA ASP A 571 1.30 -29.79 -5.91
C ASP A 571 1.11 -28.47 -6.67
N VAL A 572 1.54 -27.36 -6.06
CA VAL A 572 1.46 -26.00 -6.61
C VAL A 572 2.84 -25.35 -6.50
N LEU A 573 3.33 -24.82 -7.61
CA LEU A 573 4.48 -23.91 -7.64
C LEU A 573 4.02 -22.52 -8.07
N ILE A 574 4.44 -21.51 -7.33
CA ILE A 574 4.14 -20.11 -7.61
C ILE A 574 5.43 -19.40 -7.94
N MET A 575 5.51 -18.78 -9.11
CA MET A 575 6.65 -17.95 -9.51
C MET A 575 6.15 -16.53 -9.83
N PRO A 576 6.22 -15.62 -8.86
CA PRO A 576 5.76 -14.24 -9.00
C PRO A 576 6.53 -13.45 -10.04
N ARG A 577 6.08 -12.23 -10.33
CA ARG A 577 6.70 -11.39 -11.35
C ARG A 577 8.17 -11.10 -11.01
N VAL A 578 9.01 -11.08 -12.05
CA VAL A 578 10.43 -10.76 -11.95
C VAL A 578 10.86 -9.78 -13.02
N ARG A 579 11.76 -8.86 -12.69
CA ARG A 579 12.31 -7.90 -13.66
C ARG A 579 13.54 -8.48 -14.36
N SER A 580 13.38 -9.64 -14.98
CA SER A 580 14.42 -10.37 -15.71
C SER A 580 13.83 -11.11 -16.91
N SER A 581 14.64 -11.38 -17.94
CA SER A 581 14.19 -12.22 -19.05
C SER A 581 14.24 -13.70 -18.67
N PRO A 582 13.45 -14.57 -19.32
CA PRO A 582 13.54 -16.02 -19.12
C PRO A 582 14.96 -16.55 -19.33
N GLN A 583 15.69 -16.02 -20.33
CA GLN A 583 17.06 -16.43 -20.61
C GLN A 583 18.01 -16.11 -19.44
N THR A 584 17.87 -14.95 -18.80
CA THR A 584 18.69 -14.57 -17.64
C THR A 584 18.37 -15.43 -16.43
N LEU A 585 17.10 -15.77 -16.20
CA LEU A 585 16.71 -16.65 -15.09
C LEU A 585 17.22 -18.10 -15.26
N VAL A 586 17.32 -18.58 -16.50
CA VAL A 586 17.92 -19.89 -16.80
C VAL A 586 19.44 -19.84 -16.72
N ALA A 587 20.08 -18.89 -17.40
CA ALA A 587 21.54 -18.83 -17.51
C ALA A 587 22.24 -18.24 -16.28
N GLY A 588 21.53 -17.40 -15.52
CA GLY A 588 22.10 -16.54 -14.50
C GLY A 588 22.72 -15.25 -15.06
N ASN A 589 23.28 -14.46 -14.15
CA ASN A 589 24.08 -13.28 -14.46
C ASN A 589 25.53 -13.67 -14.79
N SER A 590 26.32 -12.70 -15.30
CA SER A 590 27.75 -12.92 -15.62
C SER A 590 28.53 -13.42 -14.39
N LYS A 591 29.09 -14.63 -14.50
CA LYS A 591 29.91 -15.25 -13.44
C LYS A 591 31.40 -14.89 -13.52
N VAL A 592 31.75 -13.78 -14.17
CA VAL A 592 33.14 -13.32 -14.23
C VAL A 592 33.61 -12.92 -12.83
N GLY A 593 34.76 -13.46 -12.41
CA GLY A 593 35.32 -13.23 -11.07
C GLY A 593 34.84 -14.23 -10.02
N ASP A 594 35.18 -13.97 -8.76
CA ASP A 594 34.84 -14.83 -7.63
C ASP A 594 33.31 -14.86 -7.37
N PRO A 595 32.78 -15.92 -6.73
CA PRO A 595 31.38 -16.01 -6.29
C PRO A 595 30.92 -14.78 -5.50
N VAL A 596 29.63 -14.43 -5.65
CA VAL A 596 29.01 -13.31 -4.93
C VAL A 596 27.98 -13.87 -3.93
N PRO A 597 28.41 -14.23 -2.71
CA PRO A 597 27.54 -14.85 -1.72
C PRO A 597 26.51 -13.86 -1.17
N TRP A 598 25.33 -14.39 -0.86
CA TRP A 598 24.34 -13.78 0.01
C TRP A 598 24.17 -14.71 1.22
N ARG A 599 25.03 -14.53 2.23
CA ARG A 599 25.08 -15.38 3.42
C ARG A 599 25.25 -14.57 4.68
N LYS A 600 24.65 -15.06 5.75
CA LYS A 600 24.88 -14.57 7.09
C LYS A 600 26.27 -14.98 7.55
N SER A 601 26.99 -14.02 8.13
CA SER A 601 28.30 -14.26 8.78
C SER A 601 28.48 -13.29 9.93
N ASP A 602 29.52 -13.50 10.75
CA ASP A 602 29.85 -12.58 11.84
C ASP A 602 30.17 -11.15 11.33
N ASP A 603 30.76 -11.05 10.13
CA ASP A 603 31.11 -9.77 9.49
C ASP A 603 29.91 -9.10 8.81
N TYR A 604 28.94 -9.90 8.34
CA TYR A 604 27.76 -9.45 7.59
C TYR A 604 26.48 -10.10 8.17
N PRO A 605 26.09 -9.78 9.42
CA PRO A 605 25.03 -10.49 10.14
C PRO A 605 23.62 -10.23 9.60
N SER A 606 23.44 -9.19 8.77
CA SER A 606 22.14 -8.77 8.23
C SER A 606 21.80 -9.43 6.89
N LEU A 607 22.80 -10.04 6.23
CA LEU A 607 22.61 -10.81 5.00
C LEU A 607 22.12 -12.22 5.33
N GLY A 608 21.52 -12.90 4.34
CA GLY A 608 21.15 -14.32 4.49
C GLY A 608 20.02 -14.61 5.48
N VAL A 609 19.21 -13.61 5.86
CA VAL A 609 18.20 -13.78 6.92
C VAL A 609 16.95 -14.54 6.45
N ILE A 610 16.50 -14.27 5.22
CA ILE A 610 15.31 -14.91 4.63
C ILE A 610 15.71 -16.19 3.91
N ASP A 611 16.75 -16.10 3.07
CA ASP A 611 17.33 -17.20 2.32
C ASP A 611 18.81 -16.92 2.04
N GLU A 612 19.58 -17.93 1.64
CA GLU A 612 21.02 -17.87 1.41
C GLU A 612 21.48 -18.53 0.10
N THR A 613 22.55 -17.99 -0.48
CA THR A 613 23.24 -18.64 -1.60
C THR A 613 24.74 -18.33 -1.57
N ASP A 614 25.55 -19.28 -2.05
CA ASP A 614 26.99 -19.08 -2.28
C ASP A 614 27.26 -18.13 -3.45
N ASP A 615 26.33 -18.02 -4.40
CA ASP A 615 26.44 -17.09 -5.53
C ASP A 615 25.07 -16.64 -6.07
N VAL A 616 24.71 -15.38 -5.81
CA VAL A 616 23.45 -14.76 -6.30
C VAL A 616 23.35 -14.66 -7.83
N ARG A 617 24.42 -14.99 -8.54
CA ARG A 617 24.48 -14.86 -10.01
C ARG A 617 24.02 -16.13 -10.72
N GLU A 618 23.86 -17.25 -10.03
CA GLU A 618 23.42 -18.48 -10.69
C GLU A 618 21.93 -18.44 -10.98
N GLY A 619 21.56 -18.93 -12.17
CA GLY A 619 20.17 -19.19 -12.53
C GLY A 619 19.80 -20.66 -12.32
N MET A 620 18.55 -21.00 -12.61
CA MET A 620 18.03 -22.38 -12.47
C MET A 620 18.72 -23.42 -13.37
N GLY A 621 19.40 -22.97 -14.43
CA GLY A 621 19.99 -23.84 -15.44
C GLY A 621 18.97 -24.63 -16.26
N TYR A 622 19.45 -25.38 -17.25
CA TYR A 622 18.59 -26.25 -18.06
C TYR A 622 17.99 -27.40 -17.25
N THR A 623 18.66 -27.84 -16.18
CA THR A 623 18.14 -28.86 -15.27
C THR A 623 16.90 -28.35 -14.54
N GLY A 624 16.96 -27.15 -13.93
CA GLY A 624 15.81 -26.58 -13.25
C GLY A 624 14.64 -26.32 -14.20
N LEU A 625 14.93 -25.87 -15.43
CA LEU A 625 13.90 -25.72 -16.47
C LEU A 625 13.25 -27.05 -16.85
N ASP A 626 14.03 -28.12 -17.05
CA ASP A 626 13.49 -29.45 -17.35
C ASP A 626 12.68 -30.02 -16.17
N ASN A 627 13.10 -29.77 -14.93
CA ASN A 627 12.35 -30.15 -13.73
C ASN A 627 11.00 -29.43 -13.66
N LEU A 628 10.95 -28.12 -13.90
CA LEU A 628 9.70 -27.34 -13.99
C LEU A 628 8.77 -27.90 -15.07
N LYS A 629 9.31 -28.21 -16.25
CA LYS A 629 8.55 -28.84 -17.33
C LYS A 629 7.95 -30.18 -16.89
N ARG A 630 8.76 -31.06 -16.28
CA ARG A 630 8.30 -32.35 -15.75
C ARG A 630 7.29 -32.21 -14.63
N PHE A 631 7.36 -31.15 -13.82
CA PHE A 631 6.37 -30.86 -12.79
C PHE A 631 4.99 -30.61 -13.42
N VAL A 632 4.93 -29.73 -14.43
CA VAL A 632 3.69 -29.46 -15.17
C VAL A 632 3.18 -30.69 -15.92
N GLU A 633 4.06 -31.43 -16.62
CA GLU A 633 3.69 -32.65 -17.36
C GLU A 633 3.12 -33.76 -16.45
N ARG A 634 3.50 -33.78 -15.17
CA ARG A 634 2.97 -34.71 -14.16
C ARG A 634 1.67 -34.23 -13.50
N GLY A 635 1.13 -33.09 -13.92
CA GLY A 635 -0.12 -32.53 -13.41
C GLY A 635 0.03 -31.52 -12.28
N GLY A 636 1.26 -31.09 -11.97
CA GLY A 636 1.51 -30.00 -11.03
C GLY A 636 0.97 -28.66 -11.55
N VAL A 637 0.45 -27.83 -10.65
CA VAL A 637 -0.11 -26.52 -10.99
C VAL A 637 0.99 -25.47 -10.90
N PHE A 638 1.33 -24.85 -12.02
CA PHE A 638 2.32 -23.78 -12.07
C PHE A 638 1.64 -22.41 -12.25
N ILE A 639 1.67 -21.60 -11.20
CA ILE A 639 1.10 -20.25 -11.17
C ILE A 639 2.22 -19.26 -11.46
N THR A 640 2.01 -18.43 -12.48
CA THR A 640 2.95 -17.37 -12.89
C THR A 640 2.26 -16.02 -12.86
N GLU A 641 3.04 -14.95 -12.75
CA GLU A 641 2.54 -13.58 -12.68
C GLU A 641 3.34 -12.66 -13.60
N GLY A 642 2.65 -11.95 -14.47
CA GLY A 642 3.25 -10.92 -15.32
C GLY A 642 4.34 -11.50 -16.24
N SER A 643 5.60 -11.13 -16.00
CA SER A 643 6.72 -11.51 -16.87
C SER A 643 7.10 -12.98 -16.77
N THR A 644 6.84 -13.66 -15.65
CA THR A 644 7.16 -15.10 -15.52
C THR A 644 6.20 -15.97 -16.32
N SER A 645 5.05 -15.44 -16.75
CA SER A 645 4.15 -16.12 -17.66
C SER A 645 4.73 -16.35 -19.06
N ALA A 646 5.89 -15.77 -19.39
CA ALA A 646 6.63 -16.14 -20.60
C ALA A 646 7.20 -17.58 -20.53
N PHE A 647 7.52 -18.09 -19.33
CA PHE A 647 8.15 -19.42 -19.17
C PHE A 647 7.33 -20.61 -19.66
N PRO A 648 6.01 -20.70 -19.40
CA PRO A 648 5.20 -21.83 -19.87
C PRO A 648 4.79 -21.69 -21.34
N ILE A 649 4.92 -20.50 -21.93
CA ILE A 649 4.43 -20.16 -23.26
C ILE A 649 5.52 -20.36 -24.32
N ASP A 650 6.78 -20.03 -23.99
CA ASP A 650 7.97 -20.19 -24.84
C ASP A 650 8.59 -21.58 -24.70
#